data_AF-A0A3L7VK24-F1
#
_entry.id   AF-A0A3L7VK24-F1
#
_cell.length_a   1.000
_cell.length_b   1.000
_cell.length_c   1.000
_cell.angle_alpha   90.00
_cell.angle_beta   90.00
_cell.angle_gamma   90.00
#
_symmetry.space_group_name_H-M   'P 1'
#
loop_
_entity.id
_entity.type
_entity.pdbx_description
1 polymer ?
#
loop_
_entity_poly.entity_id
_entity_poly.type
_entity_poly.pdbx_seq_one_letter_code
_entity_poly.pdbx_strand_id
1 'polypeptide(L)'
;MQSVSNVQSQDVGQLLSNSLVVNPSTIGKGATSTLSATISSTYLQPITGPVQFSYTNSAGTVVVLGSVDSSDAVQGPTPNSLIYSLTINSATANLPLGSLPIVASYIRIAGDPYVGIVSSPQNLVVTGQVTTTQFSILPVGTISYGSLVQFTATVNPTSIVLPFGASTVTFYDGTVALGTSPLNLSTRQAVFTTISLAGGTHNITAAYSGDGVNYQGSTSPSQSLNVVSRNTTTTLSCSPATGATGVPVIMTATIVGVGSTAQMASPVGSVVFKDGSVVLGTATVNSNNQAILSVSTLSTGTHQLSATFTSSNANYLGSNGSLVFIVKKIVAQPYYAIAPGQGPTLVGFNTSNNQQAFAVMPFGPIFKGGLRTATGDTNGDGVADIIVSAGPGGNSTIKIYDGKTLGVIATFQAYGGYNGAVNVAAGDLNNDGYADIITAPGSLGPTSNVKAFSGLNGQILRSFLAYAPGYTGGVTVAAGDVNGDGFADIITGPQVANPPHVKVFSGQSGTTLQSFYAYSAAFNGGIFVAAGDFNGDGFADIATGANAGGGPHVVVVSGANPKVKLGSFYAYTQSFTGGVRVGAVDINGDGVPEIITGAGVGIGPLVTRWTLPSGASNFKQVDQFFAYGKGGPNNYTAGTFPSV
;
A
#
# COMPACT_ATOMS: atom_id res chain seq x y z
N MET A 1 82.83 63.93 -60.01
CA MET A 1 81.90 62.87 -59.55
C MET A 1 81.88 62.89 -58.04
N GLN A 2 80.69 62.66 -57.47
CA GLN A 2 80.32 62.60 -56.03
C GLN A 2 80.34 63.92 -55.27
N SER A 3 79.35 64.28 -54.44
CA SER A 3 77.95 63.87 -54.27
C SER A 3 77.38 64.84 -53.25
N VAL A 4 76.20 65.38 -53.52
CA VAL A 4 75.47 66.27 -52.60
C VAL A 4 74.73 65.41 -51.58
N SER A 5 74.91 65.64 -50.29
CA SER A 5 73.81 65.56 -49.32
C SER A 5 74.11 66.38 -48.06
N ASN A 6 73.50 67.56 -47.99
CA ASN A 6 73.21 68.25 -46.74
C ASN A 6 72.22 67.41 -45.93
N VAL A 7 72.59 67.03 -44.72
CA VAL A 7 71.64 66.85 -43.61
C VAL A 7 72.29 67.44 -42.37
N GLN A 8 71.81 68.62 -41.95
CA GLN A 8 72.00 69.10 -40.60
C GLN A 8 71.40 68.06 -39.65
N SER A 9 72.18 67.58 -38.69
CA SER A 9 71.67 66.97 -37.48
C SER A 9 70.83 68.03 -36.75
N GLN A 10 69.50 67.96 -36.87
CA GLN A 10 68.63 68.64 -35.89
C GLN A 10 68.90 68.00 -34.54
N ASP A 11 69.35 68.79 -33.57
CA ASP A 11 69.32 68.41 -32.15
C ASP A 11 67.87 68.04 -31.81
N VAL A 12 67.63 66.76 -31.59
CA VAL A 12 66.35 66.22 -31.14
C VAL A 12 66.25 66.54 -29.65
N GLY A 13 65.29 67.39 -29.26
CA GLY A 13 65.02 67.67 -27.86
C GLY A 13 64.57 66.39 -27.15
N GLN A 14 65.21 66.02 -26.03
CA GLN A 14 64.76 64.91 -25.20
C GLN A 14 63.70 65.41 -24.21
N LEU A 15 62.50 64.82 -24.25
CA LEU A 15 61.56 64.89 -23.14
C LEU A 15 62.17 64.10 -21.97
N LEU A 16 62.22 64.72 -20.79
CA LEU A 16 62.94 64.19 -19.63
C LEU A 16 62.15 63.12 -18.88
N SER A 17 60.82 63.28 -18.83
CA SER A 17 59.96 62.44 -18.02
C SER A 17 58.50 62.54 -18.45
N ASN A 18 57.82 61.41 -18.39
CA ASN A 18 56.37 61.30 -18.48
C ASN A 18 55.89 60.52 -17.25
N SER A 19 55.39 61.22 -16.23
CA SER A 19 54.85 60.59 -15.02
C SER A 19 53.32 60.60 -15.06
N LEU A 20 52.71 59.43 -14.86
CA LEU A 20 51.27 59.25 -14.78
C LEU A 20 50.83 59.09 -13.33
N VAL A 21 49.72 59.73 -12.97
CA VAL A 21 49.00 59.51 -11.72
C VAL A 21 47.55 59.19 -12.05
N VAL A 22 47.02 58.14 -11.43
CA VAL A 22 45.61 57.73 -11.52
C VAL A 22 44.98 57.94 -10.15
N ASN A 23 44.00 58.85 -10.05
CA ASN A 23 43.38 59.17 -8.77
C ASN A 23 41.85 59.34 -8.87
N PRO A 24 41.06 58.59 -8.08
CA PRO A 24 41.49 57.42 -7.29
C PRO A 24 41.90 56.23 -8.16
N SER A 25 42.91 55.47 -7.72
CA SER A 25 43.40 54.27 -8.44
C SER A 25 42.47 53.06 -8.34
N THR A 26 41.41 53.14 -7.54
CA THR A 26 40.34 52.14 -7.46
C THR A 26 38.99 52.84 -7.51
N ILE A 27 38.12 52.43 -8.43
CA ILE A 27 36.77 52.96 -8.61
C ILE A 27 35.74 51.84 -8.77
N GLY A 28 34.50 52.10 -8.37
CA GLY A 28 33.36 51.27 -8.76
C GLY A 28 32.93 51.54 -10.20
N LYS A 29 32.22 50.60 -10.82
CA LYS A 29 31.60 50.78 -12.14
C LYS A 29 30.61 51.95 -12.08
N GLY A 30 30.73 52.92 -12.99
CA GLY A 30 29.94 54.16 -12.98
C GLY A 30 30.52 55.30 -12.15
N ALA A 31 31.61 55.09 -11.40
CA ALA A 31 32.36 56.16 -10.75
C ALA A 31 33.45 56.73 -11.68
N THR A 32 34.00 57.89 -11.33
CA THR A 32 35.01 58.61 -12.11
C THR A 32 36.41 58.50 -11.50
N SER A 33 37.42 58.43 -12.36
CA SER A 33 38.83 58.62 -12.00
C SER A 33 39.44 59.71 -12.88
N THR A 34 40.38 60.47 -12.34
CA THR A 34 41.18 61.43 -13.11
C THR A 34 42.55 60.83 -13.41
N LEU A 35 42.93 60.86 -14.68
CA LEU A 35 44.24 60.46 -15.18
C LEU A 35 45.05 61.74 -15.43
N SER A 36 46.17 61.91 -14.74
CA SER A 36 47.01 63.10 -14.86
C SER A 36 48.42 62.72 -15.28
N ALA A 37 48.85 63.18 -16.45
CA ALA A 37 50.19 62.98 -16.97
C ALA A 37 50.98 64.31 -16.90
N THR A 38 52.17 64.26 -16.32
CA THR A 38 53.10 65.40 -16.30
C THR A 38 54.20 65.16 -17.31
N ILE A 39 54.30 66.04 -18.30
CA ILE A 39 55.35 66.02 -19.34
C ILE A 39 56.32 67.16 -19.04
N SER A 40 57.62 66.89 -19.08
CA SER A 40 58.68 67.89 -18.80
C SER A 40 59.79 67.83 -19.85
N SER A 41 60.32 69.00 -20.23
CA SER A 41 61.39 69.18 -21.22
C SER A 41 62.59 69.96 -20.65
N THR A 42 63.81 69.63 -21.06
CA THR A 42 65.01 70.47 -20.82
C THR A 42 65.11 71.66 -21.78
N TYR A 43 64.38 71.62 -22.89
CA TYR A 43 64.53 72.60 -23.96
C TYR A 43 63.57 73.77 -23.76
N LEU A 44 63.99 74.98 -24.14
CA LEU A 44 63.18 76.22 -24.01
C LEU A 44 62.02 76.30 -25.00
N GLN A 45 61.85 75.31 -25.90
CA GLN A 45 60.73 75.30 -26.83
C GLN A 45 59.46 74.74 -26.19
N PRO A 46 58.29 75.34 -26.48
CA PRO A 46 57.03 74.93 -25.88
C PRO A 46 56.67 73.49 -26.24
N ILE A 47 56.10 72.77 -25.26
CA ILE A 47 55.47 71.48 -25.48
C ILE A 47 54.14 71.73 -26.20
N THR A 48 53.97 71.16 -27.40
CA THR A 48 52.83 71.46 -28.29
C THR A 48 52.02 70.24 -28.72
N GLY A 49 52.51 69.03 -28.47
CA GLY A 49 51.81 67.78 -28.80
C GLY A 49 50.76 67.39 -27.75
N PRO A 50 49.75 66.60 -28.15
CA PRO A 50 48.77 66.06 -27.22
C PRO A 50 49.28 64.85 -26.44
N VAL A 51 48.64 64.58 -25.30
CA VAL A 51 48.85 63.35 -24.52
C VAL A 51 47.62 62.45 -24.62
N GLN A 52 47.85 61.23 -25.08
CA GLN A 52 46.85 60.18 -25.20
C GLN A 52 46.92 59.24 -24.00
N PHE A 53 45.78 59.00 -23.37
CA PHE A 53 45.63 58.01 -22.30
C PHE A 53 45.05 56.72 -22.89
N SER A 54 45.69 55.59 -22.59
CA SER A 54 45.24 54.29 -23.10
C SER A 54 45.60 53.15 -22.16
N TYR A 55 45.00 51.99 -22.37
CA TYR A 55 45.44 50.72 -21.78
C TYR A 55 45.44 49.63 -22.84
N THR A 56 46.18 48.56 -22.61
CA THR A 56 46.12 47.37 -23.46
C THR A 56 45.19 46.36 -22.80
N ASN A 57 44.14 45.94 -23.51
CA ASN A 57 43.21 44.93 -23.00
C ASN A 57 43.84 43.53 -23.00
N SER A 58 43.14 42.55 -22.42
CA SER A 58 43.61 41.16 -22.35
C SER A 58 43.83 40.49 -23.72
N ALA A 59 43.25 41.04 -24.80
CA ALA A 59 43.46 40.58 -26.16
C ALA A 59 44.66 41.25 -26.87
N GLY A 60 45.42 42.10 -26.15
CA GLY A 60 46.57 42.82 -26.71
C GLY A 60 46.20 44.05 -27.54
N THR A 61 44.92 44.45 -27.56
CA THR A 61 44.46 45.65 -28.27
C THR A 61 44.62 46.88 -27.40
N VAL A 62 45.20 47.95 -27.96
CA VAL A 62 45.27 49.26 -27.31
C VAL A 62 43.90 49.94 -27.37
N VAL A 63 43.34 50.22 -26.21
CA VAL A 63 42.08 50.95 -26.04
C VAL A 63 42.38 52.37 -25.59
N VAL A 64 42.00 53.33 -26.42
CA VAL A 64 42.19 54.76 -26.17
C VAL A 64 41.05 55.28 -25.30
N LEU A 65 41.40 55.87 -24.16
CA LEU A 65 40.45 56.47 -23.22
C LEU A 65 40.13 57.93 -23.55
N GLY A 66 41.09 58.61 -24.17
CA GLY A 66 40.97 59.99 -24.62
C GLY A 66 42.34 60.59 -24.93
N SER A 67 42.32 61.79 -25.51
CA SER A 67 43.51 62.61 -25.76
C SER A 67 43.25 64.00 -25.22
N VAL A 68 44.28 64.63 -24.66
CA VAL A 68 44.22 66.01 -24.15
C VAL A 68 45.25 66.83 -24.94
N ASP A 69 44.78 67.88 -25.61
CA ASP A 69 45.65 68.79 -26.36
C ASP A 69 46.46 69.69 -25.42
N SER A 70 47.60 70.20 -25.90
CA SER A 70 48.45 71.07 -25.09
C SER A 70 47.79 72.39 -24.70
N SER A 71 46.75 72.84 -25.44
CA SER A 71 45.94 74.02 -25.10
C SER A 71 45.09 73.83 -23.86
N ASP A 72 44.74 72.58 -23.53
CA ASP A 72 43.93 72.22 -22.38
C ASP A 72 44.79 71.74 -21.19
N ALA A 73 46.10 71.68 -21.38
CA ALA A 73 47.06 71.35 -20.34
C ALA A 73 47.34 72.56 -19.45
N VAL A 74 47.60 72.29 -18.17
CA VAL A 74 47.93 73.32 -17.18
C VAL A 74 49.43 73.35 -16.94
N GLN A 75 50.00 74.52 -16.63
CA GLN A 75 51.40 74.65 -16.28
C GLN A 75 51.78 73.71 -15.12
N GLY A 76 52.83 72.93 -15.33
CA GLY A 76 53.40 72.01 -14.34
C GLY A 76 54.32 72.70 -13.33
N PRO A 77 54.96 71.93 -12.43
CA PRO A 77 55.76 72.45 -11.32
C PRO A 77 57.04 73.18 -11.75
N THR A 78 57.45 73.03 -13.01
CA THR A 78 58.61 73.74 -13.60
C THR A 78 58.16 74.56 -14.81
N PRO A 79 58.89 75.64 -15.19
CA PRO A 79 58.55 76.46 -16.36
C PRO A 79 58.41 75.67 -17.68
N ASN A 80 59.11 74.54 -17.82
CA ASN A 80 59.10 73.69 -19.03
C ASN A 80 58.31 72.39 -18.83
N SER A 81 57.20 72.43 -18.09
CA SER A 81 56.36 71.26 -17.84
C SER A 81 54.87 71.57 -17.99
N LEU A 82 54.10 70.62 -18.53
CA LEU A 82 52.64 70.67 -18.66
C LEU A 82 52.01 69.45 -17.99
N ILE A 83 50.84 69.66 -17.37
CA ILE A 83 50.00 68.63 -16.77
C ILE A 83 48.74 68.47 -17.62
N TYR A 84 48.57 67.28 -18.18
CA TYR A 84 47.42 66.88 -18.98
C TYR A 84 46.49 66.05 -18.09
N SER A 85 45.21 66.42 -17.98
CA SER A 85 44.26 65.72 -17.12
C SER A 85 43.02 65.29 -17.88
N LEU A 86 42.68 64.00 -17.78
CA LEU A 86 41.48 63.40 -18.35
C LEU A 86 40.65 62.75 -17.24
N THR A 87 39.42 63.20 -17.05
CA THR A 87 38.47 62.54 -16.16
C THR A 87 37.63 61.53 -16.94
N ILE A 88 37.69 60.27 -16.54
CA ILE A 88 36.93 59.18 -17.17
C ILE A 88 35.88 58.64 -16.21
N ASN A 89 34.69 58.30 -16.72
CA ASN A 89 33.68 57.54 -15.99
C ASN A 89 33.71 56.08 -16.47
N SER A 90 33.83 55.13 -15.55
CA SER A 90 34.02 53.71 -15.91
C SER A 90 32.81 53.05 -16.60
N ALA A 91 31.60 53.62 -16.45
CA ALA A 91 30.43 53.16 -17.20
C ALA A 91 30.40 53.72 -18.62
N THR A 92 30.55 55.04 -18.81
CA THR A 92 30.49 55.65 -20.14
C THR A 92 31.69 55.30 -21.01
N ALA A 93 32.87 55.12 -20.40
CA ALA A 93 34.07 54.61 -21.08
C ALA A 93 34.08 53.09 -21.25
N ASN A 94 33.01 52.39 -20.84
CA ASN A 94 32.84 50.93 -20.93
C ASN A 94 34.07 50.13 -20.43
N LEU A 95 34.65 50.56 -19.31
CA LEU A 95 35.86 49.92 -18.77
C LEU A 95 35.53 48.52 -18.22
N PRO A 96 36.27 47.45 -18.57
CA PRO A 96 36.03 46.14 -17.99
C PRO A 96 36.36 46.12 -16.50
N LEU A 97 35.75 45.20 -15.75
CA LEU A 97 36.11 44.97 -14.36
C LEU A 97 37.54 44.41 -14.26
N GLY A 98 38.25 44.75 -13.20
CA GLY A 98 39.63 44.31 -12.94
C GLY A 98 40.65 45.44 -13.03
N SER A 99 41.93 45.06 -13.04
CA SER A 99 43.06 46.00 -13.04
C SER A 99 43.45 46.37 -14.48
N LEU A 100 43.41 47.65 -14.81
CA LEU A 100 43.75 48.20 -16.11
C LEU A 100 45.08 48.96 -16.03
N PRO A 101 46.16 48.49 -16.70
CA PRO A 101 47.43 49.20 -16.71
C PRO A 101 47.35 50.41 -17.65
N ILE A 102 47.05 51.58 -17.09
CA ILE A 102 46.93 52.82 -17.84
C ILE A 102 48.32 53.36 -18.16
N VAL A 103 48.52 53.83 -19.39
CA VAL A 103 49.70 54.57 -19.82
C VAL A 103 49.28 55.91 -20.43
N ALA A 104 50.16 56.90 -20.28
CA ALA A 104 50.07 58.16 -21.01
C ALA A 104 51.15 58.18 -22.10
N SER A 105 50.77 58.51 -23.32
CA SER A 105 51.67 58.56 -24.49
C SER A 105 51.65 59.96 -25.08
N TYR A 106 52.81 60.62 -25.14
CA TYR A 106 52.95 61.89 -25.85
C TYR A 106 52.99 61.64 -27.36
N ILE A 107 52.11 62.29 -28.12
CA ILE A 107 52.02 62.14 -29.58
C ILE A 107 52.73 63.31 -30.26
N ARG A 108 53.69 62.98 -31.13
CA ARG A 108 54.43 63.97 -31.91
C ARG A 108 53.56 64.58 -33.01
N ILE A 109 53.63 65.91 -33.15
CA ILE A 109 53.04 66.66 -34.27
C ILE A 109 54.11 67.20 -35.23
N ALA A 110 53.73 67.50 -36.47
CA ALA A 110 54.65 68.01 -37.47
C ALA A 110 55.23 69.38 -37.03
N GLY A 111 56.56 69.47 -36.94
CA GLY A 111 57.28 70.66 -36.44
C GLY A 111 57.72 70.57 -34.98
N ASP A 112 57.35 69.50 -34.26
CA ASP A 112 57.80 69.25 -32.89
C ASP A 112 59.18 68.56 -32.84
N PRO A 113 60.19 69.13 -32.15
CA PRO A 113 61.51 68.54 -31.99
C PRO A 113 61.57 67.34 -31.04
N TYR A 114 60.48 67.00 -30.34
CA TYR A 114 60.44 65.93 -29.33
C TYR A 114 60.17 64.52 -29.91
N VAL A 115 60.77 63.49 -29.29
CA VAL A 115 60.45 62.06 -29.53
C VAL A 115 59.32 61.63 -28.61
N GLY A 116 58.37 60.83 -29.12
CA GLY A 116 57.26 60.31 -28.32
C GLY A 116 57.74 59.46 -27.14
N ILE A 117 57.17 59.71 -25.95
CA ILE A 117 57.47 58.99 -24.70
C ILE A 117 56.20 58.41 -24.10
N VAL A 118 56.30 57.19 -23.56
CA VAL A 118 55.22 56.51 -22.84
C VAL A 118 55.58 56.44 -21.36
N SER A 119 54.63 56.75 -20.49
CA SER A 119 54.83 56.64 -19.03
C SER A 119 55.00 55.19 -18.61
N SER A 120 55.58 54.96 -17.42
CA SER A 120 55.37 53.69 -16.73
C SER A 120 53.87 53.46 -16.49
N PRO A 121 53.36 52.22 -16.61
CA PRO A 121 51.94 51.95 -16.38
C PRO A 121 51.54 52.21 -14.92
N GLN A 122 50.35 52.75 -14.73
CA GLN A 122 49.68 52.87 -13.44
C GLN A 122 48.33 52.15 -13.49
N ASN A 123 48.05 51.33 -12.48
CA ASN A 123 46.83 50.51 -12.48
C ASN A 123 45.61 51.33 -12.04
N LEU A 124 44.56 51.28 -12.85
CA LEU A 124 43.20 51.64 -12.45
C LEU A 124 42.42 50.34 -12.20
N VAL A 125 41.99 50.12 -10.97
CA VAL A 125 41.15 48.96 -10.62
C VAL A 125 39.68 49.35 -10.70
N VAL A 126 38.93 48.69 -11.58
CA VAL A 126 37.48 48.86 -11.70
C VAL A 126 36.77 47.70 -11.03
N THR A 127 36.01 47.98 -9.98
CA THR A 127 35.18 47.00 -9.27
C THR A 127 33.73 47.11 -9.72
N GLY A 128 32.95 46.01 -9.66
CA GLY A 128 31.51 46.10 -9.92
C GLY A 128 30.81 46.98 -8.89
N GLN A 129 29.63 47.51 -9.20
CA GLN A 129 28.80 48.16 -8.19
C GLN A 129 28.32 47.17 -7.15
N VAL A 130 28.28 47.60 -5.88
CA VAL A 130 27.72 46.81 -4.79
C VAL A 130 26.22 46.62 -5.00
N THR A 131 25.74 45.43 -4.69
CA THR A 131 24.30 45.09 -4.70
C THR A 131 23.85 44.65 -3.31
N THR A 132 22.55 44.78 -3.04
CA THR A 132 21.88 44.06 -1.95
C THR A 132 20.89 43.07 -2.53
N THR A 133 20.76 41.91 -1.89
CA THR A 133 19.75 40.90 -2.27
C THR A 133 18.66 40.86 -1.20
N GLN A 134 17.46 41.29 -1.56
CA GLN A 134 16.27 41.13 -0.74
C GLN A 134 15.66 39.75 -1.02
N PHE A 135 15.22 39.06 0.02
CA PHE A 135 14.69 37.70 -0.08
C PHE A 135 13.33 37.59 0.58
N SER A 136 12.42 36.82 -0.04
CA SER A 136 11.14 36.45 0.53
C SER A 136 10.78 35.00 0.21
N ILE A 137 10.09 34.38 1.17
CA ILE A 137 9.55 33.02 1.08
C ILE A 137 8.02 33.10 1.12
N LEU A 138 7.33 32.32 0.30
CA LEU A 138 5.89 32.13 0.37
C LEU A 138 5.55 30.63 0.24
N PRO A 139 4.75 30.03 1.15
CA PRO A 139 4.17 30.61 2.37
C PRO A 139 5.24 30.92 3.44
N VAL A 140 4.95 31.86 4.36
CA VAL A 140 5.81 32.16 5.51
C VAL A 140 5.45 31.31 6.73
N GLY A 141 6.41 31.08 7.63
CA GLY A 141 6.17 30.47 8.93
C GLY A 141 6.30 28.94 8.93
N THR A 142 5.22 28.24 9.29
CA THR A 142 5.20 26.77 9.36
C THR A 142 4.34 26.19 8.23
N ILE A 143 4.90 25.23 7.49
CA ILE A 143 4.23 24.50 6.41
C ILE A 143 4.35 23.00 6.65
N SER A 144 3.57 22.19 5.93
CA SER A 144 3.73 20.72 5.96
C SER A 144 4.69 20.25 4.86
N TYR A 145 5.39 19.13 5.10
CA TYR A 145 6.17 18.45 4.06
C TYR A 145 5.36 18.30 2.77
N GLY A 146 5.93 18.62 1.60
CA GLY A 146 5.26 18.56 0.30
C GLY A 146 4.42 19.78 -0.07
N SER A 147 4.33 20.80 0.78
CA SER A 147 3.74 22.09 0.39
C SER A 147 4.61 22.79 -0.66
N LEU A 148 3.98 23.39 -1.68
CA LEU A 148 4.69 24.21 -2.66
C LEU A 148 5.20 25.48 -1.99
N VAL A 149 6.50 25.70 -2.08
CA VAL A 149 7.19 26.89 -1.57
C VAL A 149 7.79 27.65 -2.74
N GLN A 150 7.60 28.96 -2.75
CA GLN A 150 8.23 29.88 -3.67
C GLN A 150 9.25 30.76 -2.94
N PHE A 151 10.44 30.81 -3.48
CA PHE A 151 11.53 31.70 -3.10
C PHE A 151 11.66 32.80 -4.14
N THR A 152 11.67 34.05 -3.69
CA THR A 152 11.87 35.21 -4.57
C THR A 152 13.03 36.04 -4.05
N ALA A 153 14.05 36.22 -4.87
CA ALA A 153 15.16 37.11 -4.61
C ALA A 153 15.07 38.34 -5.51
N THR A 154 15.22 39.54 -4.94
CA THR A 154 15.26 40.81 -5.69
C THR A 154 16.64 41.45 -5.49
N VAL A 155 17.36 41.69 -6.58
CA VAL A 155 18.70 42.29 -6.54
C VAL A 155 18.61 43.80 -6.78
N ASN A 156 19.12 44.58 -5.84
CA ASN A 156 19.06 46.04 -5.87
C ASN A 156 20.47 46.65 -5.89
N PRO A 157 20.84 47.40 -6.94
CA PRO A 157 22.05 48.23 -6.93
C PRO A 157 22.02 49.26 -5.80
N THR A 158 23.17 49.57 -5.20
CA THR A 158 23.27 50.59 -4.14
C THR A 158 23.53 52.00 -4.67
N SER A 159 23.64 52.17 -5.99
CA SER A 159 23.96 53.44 -6.65
C SER A 159 23.16 53.59 -7.94
N ILE A 160 23.75 54.13 -9.01
CA ILE A 160 23.10 54.28 -10.31
C ILE A 160 22.76 52.90 -10.91
N VAL A 161 21.58 52.78 -11.50
CA VAL A 161 21.17 51.53 -12.15
C VAL A 161 21.79 51.46 -13.54
N LEU A 162 22.78 50.58 -13.69
CA LEU A 162 23.34 50.14 -14.97
C LEU A 162 22.58 48.90 -15.49
N PRO A 163 22.64 48.60 -16.81
CA PRO A 163 22.07 47.38 -17.36
C PRO A 163 22.66 46.13 -16.69
N PHE A 164 21.81 45.20 -16.28
CA PHE A 164 22.27 43.92 -15.74
C PHE A 164 22.73 43.00 -16.87
N GLY A 165 23.88 42.36 -16.69
CA GLY A 165 24.29 41.22 -17.51
C GLY A 165 23.57 39.92 -17.13
N ALA A 166 23.65 38.92 -18.02
CA ALA A 166 23.15 37.58 -17.74
C ALA A 166 23.79 37.02 -16.47
N SER A 167 22.97 36.68 -15.48
CA SER A 167 23.42 36.28 -14.14
C SER A 167 22.35 35.47 -13.42
N THR A 168 22.70 34.86 -12.29
CA THR A 168 21.82 33.94 -11.56
C THR A 168 21.81 34.23 -10.06
N VAL A 169 20.79 33.70 -9.38
CA VAL A 169 20.72 33.63 -7.93
C VAL A 169 20.62 32.16 -7.53
N THR A 170 21.47 31.75 -6.59
CA THR A 170 21.40 30.41 -6.00
C THR A 170 20.77 30.49 -4.61
N PHE A 171 19.79 29.63 -4.36
CA PHE A 171 19.10 29.52 -3.08
C PHE A 171 19.74 28.40 -2.26
N TYR A 172 20.02 28.67 -0.99
CA TYR A 172 20.67 27.74 -0.07
C TYR A 172 19.81 27.50 1.16
N ASP A 173 19.81 26.26 1.65
CA ASP A 173 19.43 25.93 3.02
C ASP A 173 20.70 25.68 3.84
N GLY A 174 21.05 26.65 4.70
CA GLY A 174 22.38 26.69 5.30
C GLY A 174 23.48 26.76 4.23
N THR A 175 24.22 25.67 4.07
CA THR A 175 25.30 25.53 3.07
C THR A 175 24.92 24.70 1.85
N VAL A 176 23.73 24.06 1.87
CA VAL A 176 23.27 23.16 0.80
C VAL A 176 22.53 23.96 -0.26
N ALA A 177 22.99 23.91 -1.50
CA ALA A 177 22.28 24.53 -2.62
C ALA A 177 20.97 23.78 -2.91
N LEU A 178 19.85 24.50 -2.88
CA LEU A 178 18.53 23.98 -3.24
C LEU A 178 18.27 24.08 -4.75
N GLY A 179 18.79 25.14 -5.37
CA GLY A 179 18.66 25.38 -6.80
C GLY A 179 19.12 26.78 -7.20
N THR A 180 19.27 26.97 -8.51
CA THR A 180 19.74 28.22 -9.11
C THR A 180 18.71 28.69 -10.13
N SER A 181 18.34 29.97 -10.07
CA SER A 181 17.40 30.59 -11.01
C SER A 181 18.05 31.78 -11.71
N PRO A 182 17.74 32.00 -13.00
CA PRO A 182 18.20 33.18 -13.71
C PRO A 182 17.60 34.46 -13.13
N LEU A 183 18.38 35.55 -13.13
CA LEU A 183 17.89 36.88 -12.79
C LEU A 183 17.11 37.43 -13.99
N ASN A 184 15.82 37.71 -13.81
CA ASN A 184 15.04 38.44 -14.81
C ASN A 184 15.54 39.89 -14.85
N LEU A 185 16.12 40.30 -15.97
CA LEU A 185 16.79 41.60 -16.11
C LEU A 185 15.82 42.79 -16.03
N SER A 186 14.54 42.58 -16.32
CA SER A 186 13.50 43.63 -16.26
C SER A 186 12.96 43.82 -14.85
N THR A 187 12.68 42.72 -14.13
CA THR A 187 12.11 42.79 -12.77
C THR A 187 13.18 42.79 -11.69
N ARG A 188 14.42 42.40 -12.03
CA ARG A 188 15.55 42.14 -11.12
C ARG A 188 15.26 41.03 -10.12
N GLN A 189 14.40 40.10 -10.51
CA GLN A 189 13.97 39.00 -9.66
C GLN A 189 14.42 37.64 -10.18
N ALA A 190 14.81 36.77 -9.25
CA ALA A 190 14.98 35.34 -9.48
C ALA A 190 13.95 34.59 -8.63
N VAL A 191 13.25 33.65 -9.24
CA VAL A 191 12.19 32.85 -8.59
C VAL A 191 12.55 31.37 -8.67
N PHE A 192 12.44 30.67 -7.55
CA PHE A 192 12.63 29.23 -7.44
C PHE A 192 11.45 28.62 -6.67
N THR A 193 10.95 27.47 -7.10
CA THR A 193 9.88 26.75 -6.40
C THR A 193 10.31 25.34 -6.04
N THR A 194 9.87 24.86 -4.88
CA THR A 194 10.15 23.49 -4.42
C THR A 194 9.02 22.93 -3.56
N ILE A 195 8.89 21.60 -3.55
CA ILE A 195 8.04 20.84 -2.62
C ILE A 195 8.87 19.87 -1.74
N SER A 196 10.21 19.86 -1.91
CA SER A 196 11.07 18.78 -1.43
C SER A 196 11.78 19.07 -0.10
N LEU A 197 11.55 20.23 0.50
CA LEU A 197 12.13 20.56 1.81
C LEU A 197 11.68 19.51 2.84
N ALA A 198 12.64 18.84 3.47
CA ALA A 198 12.39 17.78 4.43
C ALA A 198 11.67 18.31 5.69
N GLY A 199 11.19 17.43 6.57
CA GLY A 199 10.70 17.88 7.88
C GLY A 199 11.84 18.47 8.72
N GLY A 200 11.61 19.63 9.33
CA GLY A 200 12.58 20.33 10.17
C GLY A 200 12.58 21.85 9.97
N THR A 201 13.52 22.51 10.64
CA THR A 201 13.75 23.95 10.49
C THR A 201 14.81 24.19 9.40
N HIS A 202 14.47 25.01 8.42
CA HIS A 202 15.33 25.39 7.30
C HIS A 202 15.71 26.86 7.40
N ASN A 203 16.97 27.19 7.10
CA ASN A 203 17.51 28.54 7.17
C ASN A 203 17.92 28.99 5.77
N ILE A 204 16.98 29.63 5.05
CA ILE A 204 17.12 29.87 3.62
C ILE A 204 17.80 31.21 3.34
N THR A 205 18.76 31.22 2.42
CA THR A 205 19.40 32.44 1.89
C THR A 205 19.37 32.43 0.36
N ALA A 206 19.46 33.63 -0.23
CA ALA A 206 19.60 33.83 -1.67
C ALA A 206 20.92 34.55 -1.98
N ALA A 207 21.77 33.95 -2.80
CA ALA A 207 23.08 34.49 -3.17
C ALA A 207 23.14 34.82 -4.66
N TYR A 208 23.27 36.11 -4.96
CA TYR A 208 23.54 36.64 -6.29
C TYR A 208 25.05 36.60 -6.58
N SER A 209 25.45 36.05 -7.73
CA SER A 209 26.87 35.88 -8.09
C SER A 209 27.58 37.14 -8.57
N GLY A 210 26.83 38.21 -8.89
CA GLY A 210 27.32 39.27 -9.77
C GLY A 210 27.14 38.89 -11.24
N ASP A 211 27.27 39.87 -12.13
CA ASP A 211 27.13 39.68 -13.58
C ASP A 211 28.47 39.69 -14.34
N GLY A 212 29.58 39.91 -13.63
CA GLY A 212 30.92 39.99 -14.24
C GLY A 212 31.16 41.21 -15.13
N VAL A 213 30.19 42.13 -15.22
CA VAL A 213 30.25 43.31 -16.11
C VAL A 213 30.06 44.60 -15.33
N ASN A 214 28.99 44.70 -14.55
CA ASN A 214 28.58 45.92 -13.86
C ASN A 214 28.42 45.74 -12.35
N TYR A 215 28.11 44.54 -11.86
CA TYR A 215 27.66 44.32 -10.49
C TYR A 215 28.44 43.21 -9.77
N GLN A 216 28.72 43.46 -8.49
CA GLN A 216 29.24 42.48 -7.56
C GLN A 216 28.13 41.60 -6.99
N GLY A 217 28.50 40.40 -6.58
CA GLY A 217 27.61 39.48 -5.88
C GLY A 217 27.19 40.00 -4.50
N SER A 218 26.07 39.50 -4.02
CA SER A 218 25.54 39.78 -2.67
C SER A 218 24.72 38.61 -2.16
N THR A 219 24.54 38.51 -0.85
CA THR A 219 23.73 37.45 -0.22
C THR A 219 22.70 38.07 0.70
N SER A 220 21.48 37.54 0.69
CA SER A 220 20.42 37.99 1.58
C SER A 220 20.66 37.59 3.04
N PRO A 221 20.02 38.27 4.01
CA PRO A 221 19.83 37.69 5.34
C PRO A 221 19.11 36.34 5.26
N SER A 222 19.33 35.48 6.26
CA SER A 222 18.65 34.19 6.35
C SER A 222 17.20 34.36 6.82
N GLN A 223 16.28 33.61 6.21
CA GLN A 223 14.89 33.48 6.65
C GLN A 223 14.62 32.02 7.05
N SER A 224 14.07 31.85 8.26
CA SER A 224 13.68 30.54 8.77
C SER A 224 12.33 30.11 8.21
N LEU A 225 12.25 28.85 7.77
CA LEU A 225 11.01 28.18 7.39
C LEU A 225 10.93 26.86 8.14
N ASN A 226 9.83 26.62 8.85
CA ASN A 226 9.62 25.37 9.58
C ASN A 226 8.72 24.44 8.76
N VAL A 227 9.16 23.20 8.55
CA VAL A 227 8.42 22.18 7.80
C VAL A 227 8.04 21.07 8.77
N VAL A 228 6.75 20.95 9.07
CA VAL A 228 6.25 19.85 9.91
C VAL A 228 6.11 18.57 9.10
N SER A 229 6.43 17.45 9.74
CA SER A 229 6.20 16.12 9.21
C SER A 229 4.73 15.90 8.88
N ARG A 230 4.47 15.13 7.82
CA ARG A 230 3.12 14.82 7.34
C ARG A 230 2.61 13.51 7.93
N ASN A 231 1.32 13.42 8.22
CA ASN A 231 0.70 12.18 8.69
C ASN A 231 0.79 11.07 7.64
N THR A 232 0.84 9.82 8.11
CA THR A 232 0.66 8.63 7.28
C THR A 232 -0.61 7.88 7.71
N THR A 233 -1.13 7.05 6.82
CA THR A 233 -2.11 6.01 7.15
C THR A 233 -1.47 4.64 6.94
N THR A 234 -1.76 3.69 7.83
CA THR A 234 -1.34 2.29 7.69
C THR A 234 -2.59 1.42 7.62
N THR A 235 -2.73 0.65 6.54
CA THR A 235 -3.77 -0.39 6.42
C THR A 235 -3.13 -1.76 6.54
N LEU A 236 -3.77 -2.68 7.26
CA LEU A 236 -3.30 -4.05 7.45
C LEU A 236 -4.25 -5.02 6.74
N SER A 237 -3.70 -5.92 5.94
CA SER A 237 -4.42 -7.05 5.34
C SER A 237 -3.67 -8.36 5.58
N CYS A 238 -4.41 -9.47 5.55
CA CYS A 238 -3.88 -10.82 5.66
C CYS A 238 -4.25 -11.63 4.42
N SER A 239 -3.36 -12.52 3.98
CA SER A 239 -3.62 -13.51 2.95
C SER A 239 -3.12 -14.88 3.41
N PRO A 240 -3.99 -15.92 3.47
CA PRO A 240 -5.44 -15.88 3.25
C PRO A 240 -6.19 -14.98 4.26
N ALA A 241 -7.45 -14.63 3.97
CA ALA A 241 -8.28 -13.72 4.80
C ALA A 241 -8.72 -14.35 6.14
N THR A 242 -8.74 -15.67 6.21
CA THR A 242 -8.88 -16.49 7.41
C THR A 242 -7.71 -17.48 7.45
N GLY A 243 -7.21 -17.79 8.64
CA GLY A 243 -6.09 -18.69 8.84
C GLY A 243 -6.52 -20.11 9.12
N ALA A 244 -5.62 -21.05 8.87
CA ALA A 244 -5.73 -22.43 9.33
C ALA A 244 -4.47 -22.77 10.14
N THR A 245 -4.63 -23.55 11.21
CA THR A 245 -3.52 -23.87 12.11
C THR A 245 -2.38 -24.55 11.36
N GLY A 246 -1.15 -24.04 11.52
CA GLY A 246 0.04 -24.55 10.82
C GLY A 246 0.20 -24.09 9.37
N VAL A 247 -0.76 -23.34 8.82
CA VAL A 247 -0.65 -22.71 7.51
C VAL A 247 -0.09 -21.28 7.66
N PRO A 248 0.97 -20.91 6.92
CA PRO A 248 1.51 -19.55 6.97
C PRO A 248 0.50 -18.49 6.53
N VAL A 249 0.45 -17.39 7.27
CA VAL A 249 -0.34 -16.19 6.97
C VAL A 249 0.61 -15.07 6.56
N ILE A 250 0.36 -14.46 5.40
CA ILE A 250 1.10 -13.29 4.93
C ILE A 250 0.36 -12.03 5.38
N MET A 251 0.96 -11.28 6.29
CA MET A 251 0.50 -9.96 6.70
C MET A 251 1.15 -8.89 5.84
N THR A 252 0.34 -7.99 5.28
CA THR A 252 0.81 -6.85 4.49
C THR A 252 0.30 -5.55 5.11
N ALA A 253 1.21 -4.72 5.59
CA ALA A 253 0.92 -3.35 5.99
C ALA A 253 1.22 -2.42 4.80
N THR A 254 0.24 -1.63 4.36
CA THR A 254 0.40 -0.62 3.31
C THR A 254 0.40 0.78 3.92
N ILE A 255 1.46 1.55 3.67
CA ILE A 255 1.68 2.87 4.28
C ILE A 255 1.48 3.94 3.20
N VAL A 256 0.65 4.94 3.49
CA VAL A 256 0.41 6.04 2.53
C VAL A 256 0.60 7.38 3.24
N GLY A 257 1.34 8.29 2.62
CA GLY A 257 1.42 9.68 3.07
C GLY A 257 0.10 10.40 2.79
N VAL A 258 -0.48 11.06 3.79
CA VAL A 258 -1.79 11.73 3.60
C VAL A 258 -1.68 12.83 2.56
N GLY A 259 -2.40 12.69 1.44
CA GLY A 259 -2.35 13.64 0.32
C GLY A 259 -1.01 13.73 -0.40
N SER A 260 -0.17 12.68 -0.34
CA SER A 260 1.10 12.64 -1.07
C SER A 260 0.89 12.52 -2.58
N THR A 261 1.71 13.21 -3.38
CA THR A 261 1.76 13.09 -4.84
C THR A 261 2.98 12.25 -5.26
N ALA A 262 3.01 11.81 -6.52
CA ALA A 262 4.13 11.01 -7.06
C ALA A 262 5.49 11.75 -7.05
N GLN A 263 5.49 13.07 -6.88
CA GLN A 263 6.71 13.88 -6.79
C GLN A 263 7.29 13.95 -5.37
N MET A 264 6.53 13.49 -4.37
CA MET A 264 6.99 13.42 -2.98
C MET A 264 7.74 12.13 -2.73
N ALA A 265 8.71 12.15 -1.81
CA ALA A 265 9.40 10.93 -1.41
C ALA A 265 8.42 9.96 -0.74
N SER A 266 8.54 8.67 -1.06
CA SER A 266 7.75 7.63 -0.38
C SER A 266 8.06 7.57 1.13
N PRO A 267 7.08 7.17 1.97
CA PRO A 267 7.34 6.83 3.36
C PRO A 267 8.40 5.73 3.47
N VAL A 268 9.39 5.93 4.34
CA VAL A 268 10.43 4.94 4.65
C VAL A 268 10.47 4.70 6.15
N GLY A 269 10.73 3.46 6.55
CA GLY A 269 10.79 3.09 7.95
C GLY A 269 10.53 1.61 8.17
N SER A 270 10.11 1.27 9.38
CA SER A 270 9.83 -0.11 9.78
C SER A 270 8.41 -0.23 10.33
N VAL A 271 7.85 -1.43 10.19
CA VAL A 271 6.57 -1.83 10.73
C VAL A 271 6.79 -2.96 11.72
N VAL A 272 6.25 -2.80 12.93
CA VAL A 272 6.18 -3.86 13.93
C VAL A 272 4.79 -4.49 13.85
N PHE A 273 4.73 -5.79 13.61
CA PHE A 273 3.49 -6.58 13.59
C PHE A 273 3.27 -7.23 14.96
N LYS A 274 2.04 -7.17 15.46
CA LYS A 274 1.67 -7.72 16.77
C LYS A 274 0.36 -8.48 16.71
N ASP A 275 0.21 -9.43 17.62
CA ASP A 275 -1.07 -10.01 18.02
C ASP A 275 -1.35 -9.61 19.48
N GLY A 276 -2.34 -8.74 19.67
CA GLY A 276 -2.53 -8.04 20.93
C GLY A 276 -1.26 -7.28 21.35
N SER A 277 -0.66 -7.69 22.47
CA SER A 277 0.60 -7.11 22.98
C SER A 277 1.86 -7.83 22.49
N VAL A 278 1.74 -9.03 21.90
CA VAL A 278 2.86 -9.89 21.50
C VAL A 278 3.41 -9.44 20.15
N VAL A 279 4.73 -9.22 20.06
CA VAL A 279 5.40 -8.91 18.79
C VAL A 279 5.59 -10.20 17.98
N LEU A 280 5.01 -10.23 16.77
CA LEU A 280 5.16 -11.33 15.82
C LEU A 280 6.43 -11.16 14.97
N GLY A 281 6.80 -9.91 14.69
CA GLY A 281 8.01 -9.60 13.93
C GLY A 281 8.04 -8.17 13.43
N THR A 282 9.09 -7.85 12.68
CA THR A 282 9.30 -6.52 12.10
C THR A 282 9.67 -6.63 10.63
N ALA A 283 9.17 -5.72 9.78
CA ALA A 283 9.56 -5.63 8.38
C ALA A 283 9.77 -4.17 7.97
N THR A 284 10.66 -3.93 7.01
CA THR A 284 10.92 -2.61 6.44
C THR A 284 9.92 -2.29 5.33
N VAL A 285 9.58 -1.01 5.16
CA VAL A 285 8.74 -0.54 4.05
C VAL A 285 9.54 -0.63 2.74
N ASN A 286 8.99 -1.34 1.74
CA ASN A 286 9.59 -1.54 0.42
C ASN A 286 9.20 -0.43 -0.58
N SER A 287 9.66 -0.53 -1.83
CA SER A 287 9.38 0.44 -2.89
C SER A 287 7.91 0.57 -3.30
N ASN A 288 7.06 -0.39 -2.93
CA ASN A 288 5.61 -0.36 -3.16
C ASN A 288 4.85 0.21 -1.95
N ASN A 289 5.55 0.84 -1.00
CA ASN A 289 5.03 1.33 0.27
C ASN A 289 4.40 0.23 1.15
N GLN A 290 4.94 -0.98 1.09
CA GLN A 290 4.45 -2.12 1.85
C GLN A 290 5.51 -2.69 2.78
N ALA A 291 5.10 -3.13 3.96
CA ALA A 291 5.88 -4.02 4.82
C ALA A 291 5.18 -5.37 4.89
N ILE A 292 5.92 -6.46 4.69
CA ILE A 292 5.35 -7.81 4.56
C ILE A 292 6.00 -8.73 5.59
N LEU A 293 5.19 -9.46 6.35
CA LEU A 293 5.63 -10.48 7.30
C LEU A 293 4.85 -11.77 7.09
N SER A 294 5.54 -12.90 6.99
CA SER A 294 4.92 -14.23 6.99
C SER A 294 5.01 -14.84 8.38
N VAL A 295 3.89 -15.32 8.91
CA VAL A 295 3.79 -15.93 10.24
C VAL A 295 3.14 -17.30 10.11
N SER A 296 3.81 -18.35 10.58
CA SER A 296 3.34 -19.74 10.51
C SER A 296 2.87 -20.29 11.86
N THR A 297 2.79 -19.45 12.89
CA THR A 297 2.67 -19.86 14.30
C THR A 297 1.46 -19.27 15.02
N LEU A 298 0.48 -18.71 14.31
CA LEU A 298 -0.75 -18.27 14.98
C LEU A 298 -1.52 -19.51 15.45
N SER A 299 -1.89 -19.52 16.74
CA SER A 299 -2.70 -20.57 17.34
C SER A 299 -4.14 -20.53 16.81
N THR A 300 -4.94 -21.55 17.06
CA THR A 300 -6.39 -21.48 16.82
C THR A 300 -7.03 -20.37 17.65
N GLY A 301 -8.00 -19.65 17.06
CA GLY A 301 -8.81 -18.65 17.76
C GLY A 301 -8.86 -17.30 17.05
N THR A 302 -9.40 -16.30 17.76
CA THR A 302 -9.47 -14.91 17.29
C THR A 302 -8.24 -14.12 17.72
N HIS A 303 -7.58 -13.48 16.77
CA HIS A 303 -6.39 -12.67 16.92
C HIS A 303 -6.68 -11.19 16.66
N GLN A 304 -6.06 -10.31 17.45
CA GLN A 304 -6.16 -8.85 17.29
C GLN A 304 -4.86 -8.36 16.67
N LEU A 305 -4.77 -8.47 15.35
CA LEU A 305 -3.55 -8.16 14.62
C LEU A 305 -3.39 -6.66 14.45
N SER A 306 -2.19 -6.15 14.69
CA SER A 306 -1.85 -4.75 14.48
C SER A 306 -0.49 -4.56 13.81
N ALA A 307 -0.37 -3.47 13.07
CA ALA A 307 0.84 -3.03 12.39
C ALA A 307 1.13 -1.58 12.78
N THR A 308 2.26 -1.35 13.46
CA THR A 308 2.71 -0.02 13.87
C THR A 308 3.88 0.43 13.00
N PHE A 309 3.64 1.41 12.13
CA PHE A 309 4.66 2.04 11.30
C PHE A 309 5.40 3.13 12.07
N THR A 310 6.73 3.06 12.06
CA THR A 310 7.63 4.12 12.54
C THR A 310 8.45 4.63 11.36
N SER A 311 8.32 5.92 11.06
CA SER A 311 9.11 6.58 10.01
C SER A 311 10.59 6.65 10.40
N SER A 312 11.48 6.38 9.45
CA SER A 312 12.92 6.58 9.60
C SER A 312 13.40 7.91 9.01
N ASN A 313 12.49 8.75 8.50
CA ASN A 313 12.80 10.09 8.01
C ASN A 313 11.94 11.16 8.71
N ALA A 314 12.37 12.42 8.60
CA ALA A 314 11.66 13.54 9.19
C ALA A 314 10.40 13.96 8.40
N ASN A 315 10.18 13.41 7.21
CA ASN A 315 9.11 13.86 6.31
C ASN A 315 7.74 13.36 6.76
N TYR A 316 7.70 12.21 7.43
CA TYR A 316 6.47 11.52 7.80
C TYR A 316 6.40 11.16 9.27
N LEU A 317 5.20 11.23 9.85
CA LEU A 317 4.89 10.67 11.16
C LEU A 317 4.49 9.20 11.04
N GLY A 318 4.69 8.46 12.13
CA GLY A 318 4.22 7.07 12.25
C GLY A 318 2.70 6.95 12.24
N SER A 319 2.21 5.74 12.01
CA SER A 319 0.77 5.43 12.02
C SER A 319 0.54 3.97 12.39
N ASN A 320 -0.73 3.60 12.63
CA ASN A 320 -1.13 2.25 13.04
C ASN A 320 -2.26 1.75 12.15
N GLY A 321 -2.26 0.45 11.89
CA GLY A 321 -3.37 -0.30 11.29
C GLY A 321 -3.70 -1.52 12.14
N SER A 322 -4.96 -1.96 12.17
CA SER A 322 -5.38 -3.14 12.92
C SER A 322 -6.51 -3.89 12.22
N LEU A 323 -6.61 -5.19 12.46
CA LEU A 323 -7.59 -6.09 11.88
C LEU A 323 -7.84 -7.27 12.85
N VAL A 324 -9.10 -7.72 12.93
CA VAL A 324 -9.45 -8.98 13.59
C VAL A 324 -9.21 -10.13 12.62
N PHE A 325 -8.45 -11.13 13.02
CA PHE A 325 -8.12 -12.29 12.19
C PHE A 325 -8.48 -13.59 12.91
N ILE A 326 -9.07 -14.56 12.21
CA ILE A 326 -9.51 -15.82 12.81
C ILE A 326 -8.67 -16.95 12.24
N VAL A 327 -8.10 -17.78 13.12
CA VAL A 327 -7.40 -19.01 12.76
C VAL A 327 -8.27 -20.19 13.17
N LYS A 328 -8.65 -21.02 12.20
CA LYS A 328 -9.44 -22.24 12.42
C LYS A 328 -8.52 -23.45 12.66
N LYS A 329 -9.00 -24.41 13.44
CA LYS A 329 -8.31 -25.71 13.63
C LYS A 329 -8.40 -26.48 12.32
N ILE A 330 -7.31 -27.10 11.87
CA ILE A 330 -7.38 -28.08 10.79
C ILE A 330 -7.83 -29.40 11.42
N VAL A 331 -8.98 -29.89 10.98
CA VAL A 331 -9.47 -31.22 11.34
C VAL A 331 -9.21 -32.14 10.15
N ALA A 332 -8.35 -33.13 10.34
CA ALA A 332 -8.11 -34.14 9.32
C ALA A 332 -9.36 -35.02 9.17
N GLN A 333 -9.82 -35.21 7.94
CA GLN A 333 -10.93 -36.12 7.62
C GLN A 333 -10.39 -37.32 6.83
N PRO A 334 -9.89 -38.38 7.48
CA PRO A 334 -9.36 -39.55 6.79
C PRO A 334 -10.45 -40.39 6.13
N TYR A 335 -11.70 -40.27 6.61
CA TYR A 335 -12.83 -41.04 6.14
C TYR A 335 -14.07 -40.16 5.93
N TYR A 336 -14.91 -40.54 4.97
CA TYR A 336 -16.31 -40.16 4.96
C TYR A 336 -17.17 -41.41 5.25
N ALA A 337 -18.25 -41.22 6.01
CA ALA A 337 -19.14 -42.30 6.43
C ALA A 337 -20.48 -42.24 5.69
N ILE A 338 -20.98 -43.42 5.30
CA ILE A 338 -22.27 -43.60 4.64
C ILE A 338 -23.18 -44.40 5.55
N ALA A 339 -24.31 -43.81 5.93
CA ALA A 339 -25.34 -44.46 6.73
C ALA A 339 -26.46 -45.03 5.85
N PRO A 340 -27.00 -46.23 6.15
CA PRO A 340 -28.09 -46.78 5.36
C PRO A 340 -29.43 -46.27 5.92
N GLY A 341 -30.41 -46.07 5.06
CA GLY A 341 -31.77 -45.71 5.44
C GLY A 341 -32.53 -46.86 6.10
N GLN A 342 -32.07 -48.09 5.91
CA GLN A 342 -32.55 -49.32 6.55
C GLN A 342 -31.37 -50.27 6.85
N GLY A 343 -31.45 -51.02 7.94
CA GLY A 343 -30.42 -51.97 8.34
C GLY A 343 -29.33 -51.37 9.25
N PRO A 344 -28.38 -52.20 9.70
CA PRO A 344 -27.52 -51.86 10.83
C PRO A 344 -26.14 -51.32 10.47
N THR A 345 -25.71 -51.43 9.21
CA THR A 345 -24.29 -51.31 8.85
C THR A 345 -23.94 -49.91 8.38
N LEU A 346 -23.10 -49.20 9.13
CA LEU A 346 -22.40 -48.00 8.67
C LEU A 346 -21.13 -48.43 7.91
N VAL A 347 -20.85 -47.78 6.78
CA VAL A 347 -19.64 -48.05 5.98
C VAL A 347 -18.84 -46.76 5.83
N GLY A 348 -17.54 -46.81 6.10
CA GLY A 348 -16.62 -45.70 5.90
C GLY A 348 -15.67 -45.94 4.75
N PHE A 349 -15.31 -44.88 4.03
CA PHE A 349 -14.42 -44.91 2.88
C PHE A 349 -13.28 -43.91 3.08
N ASN A 350 -12.06 -44.29 2.70
CA ASN A 350 -10.91 -43.40 2.72
C ASN A 350 -11.14 -42.22 1.77
N THR A 351 -10.89 -41.02 2.25
CA THR A 351 -10.97 -39.79 1.44
C THR A 351 -9.92 -39.77 0.31
N SER A 352 -8.76 -40.38 0.53
CA SER A 352 -7.65 -40.39 -0.42
C SER A 352 -7.83 -41.30 -1.64
N ASN A 353 -8.61 -42.38 -1.53
CA ASN A 353 -8.69 -43.39 -2.58
C ASN A 353 -10.08 -44.03 -2.78
N ASN A 354 -11.11 -43.58 -2.05
CA ASN A 354 -12.48 -44.08 -2.10
C ASN A 354 -12.62 -45.60 -1.84
N GLN A 355 -11.62 -46.25 -1.25
CA GLN A 355 -11.74 -47.64 -0.82
C GLN A 355 -12.44 -47.71 0.53
N GLN A 356 -13.29 -48.73 0.70
CA GLN A 356 -13.92 -49.00 1.99
C GLN A 356 -12.84 -49.24 3.06
N ALA A 357 -12.86 -48.41 4.10
CA ALA A 357 -11.93 -48.46 5.22
C ALA A 357 -12.49 -49.32 6.37
N PHE A 358 -13.78 -49.17 6.66
CA PHE A 358 -14.42 -49.91 7.76
C PHE A 358 -15.91 -50.17 7.49
N ALA A 359 -16.46 -51.15 8.21
CA ALA A 359 -17.89 -51.38 8.33
C ALA A 359 -18.23 -51.75 9.77
N VAL A 360 -19.16 -51.02 10.38
CA VAL A 360 -19.55 -51.22 11.79
C VAL A 360 -21.07 -51.34 11.91
N MET A 361 -21.54 -52.02 12.95
CA MET A 361 -22.98 -52.16 13.26
C MET A 361 -23.30 -51.50 14.61
N PRO A 362 -23.51 -50.17 14.65
CA PRO A 362 -23.50 -49.41 15.91
C PRO A 362 -24.56 -49.83 16.92
N PHE A 363 -25.70 -50.34 16.45
CA PHE A 363 -26.82 -50.76 17.30
C PHE A 363 -27.09 -52.27 17.20
N GLY A 364 -26.08 -53.05 16.81
CA GLY A 364 -26.12 -54.50 16.71
C GLY A 364 -26.68 -55.02 15.38
N PRO A 365 -26.45 -56.32 15.08
CA PRO A 365 -26.68 -56.90 13.75
C PRO A 365 -28.16 -57.07 13.38
N ILE A 366 -29.05 -57.09 14.38
CA ILE A 366 -30.49 -57.27 14.16
C ILE A 366 -31.24 -55.95 13.96
N PHE A 367 -30.59 -54.81 14.22
CA PHE A 367 -31.22 -53.50 14.10
C PHE A 367 -31.58 -53.20 12.64
N LYS A 368 -32.84 -52.80 12.41
CA LYS A 368 -33.37 -52.55 11.06
C LYS A 368 -33.68 -51.09 10.77
N GLY A 369 -33.71 -50.22 11.79
CA GLY A 369 -34.19 -48.83 11.66
C GLY A 369 -33.38 -47.91 10.76
N GLY A 370 -32.22 -48.35 10.26
CA GLY A 370 -31.29 -47.49 9.53
C GLY A 370 -30.56 -46.53 10.45
N LEU A 371 -29.58 -45.80 9.92
CA LEU A 371 -28.71 -44.91 10.68
C LEU A 371 -28.80 -43.48 10.12
N ARG A 372 -28.34 -42.50 10.89
CA ARG A 372 -27.84 -41.23 10.35
C ARG A 372 -26.42 -41.04 10.87
N THR A 373 -25.64 -40.25 10.16
CA THR A 373 -24.25 -39.98 10.55
C THR A 373 -23.97 -38.49 10.44
N ALA A 374 -22.99 -38.01 11.19
CA ALA A 374 -22.26 -36.76 10.99
C ALA A 374 -20.78 -37.00 11.31
N THR A 375 -19.93 -36.03 10.99
CA THR A 375 -18.50 -36.10 11.27
C THR A 375 -18.02 -34.78 11.90
N GLY A 376 -17.18 -34.87 12.92
CA GLY A 376 -16.59 -33.72 13.60
C GLY A 376 -15.63 -34.17 14.69
N ASP A 377 -14.59 -33.39 14.98
CA ASP A 377 -13.58 -33.73 16.00
C ASP A 377 -14.13 -33.49 17.42
N THR A 378 -14.74 -34.53 18.01
CA THR A 378 -15.41 -34.46 19.32
C THR A 378 -14.47 -34.72 20.50
N ASN A 379 -13.30 -35.33 20.26
CA ASN A 379 -12.32 -35.64 21.30
C ASN A 379 -11.09 -34.71 21.30
N GLY A 380 -10.99 -33.81 20.32
CA GLY A 380 -9.99 -32.77 20.21
C GLY A 380 -8.65 -33.22 19.62
N ASP A 381 -8.54 -34.45 19.11
CA ASP A 381 -7.27 -35.03 18.65
C ASP A 381 -6.83 -34.57 17.24
N GLY A 382 -7.64 -33.72 16.60
CA GLY A 382 -7.38 -33.17 15.27
C GLY A 382 -7.85 -34.05 14.14
N VAL A 383 -8.54 -35.16 14.41
CA VAL A 383 -9.16 -36.05 13.42
C VAL A 383 -10.68 -36.02 13.61
N ALA A 384 -11.44 -35.92 12.51
CA ALA A 384 -12.90 -35.93 12.59
C ALA A 384 -13.42 -37.29 13.07
N ASP A 385 -14.21 -37.29 14.14
CA ASP A 385 -14.90 -38.45 14.69
C ASP A 385 -16.19 -38.76 13.91
N ILE A 386 -16.72 -39.96 14.10
CA ILE A 386 -17.92 -40.46 13.44
C ILE A 386 -19.07 -40.51 14.44
N ILE A 387 -20.04 -39.62 14.27
CA ILE A 387 -21.24 -39.55 15.12
C ILE A 387 -22.36 -40.29 14.41
N VAL A 388 -22.94 -41.29 15.06
CA VAL A 388 -23.99 -42.13 14.48
C VAL A 388 -25.23 -42.09 15.36
N SER A 389 -26.38 -41.78 14.76
CA SER A 389 -27.68 -41.94 15.43
C SER A 389 -28.44 -43.14 14.91
N ALA A 390 -29.28 -43.69 15.78
CA ALA A 390 -30.23 -44.71 15.39
C ALA A 390 -31.46 -44.10 14.69
N GLY A 391 -31.92 -44.77 13.64
CA GLY A 391 -33.24 -44.56 13.06
C GLY A 391 -34.37 -45.11 13.95
N PRO A 392 -35.59 -45.27 13.41
CA PRO A 392 -36.75 -45.72 14.19
C PRO A 392 -36.51 -47.08 14.86
N GLY A 393 -36.92 -47.22 16.13
CA GLY A 393 -36.70 -48.41 16.94
C GLY A 393 -35.39 -48.41 17.74
N GLY A 394 -34.56 -47.37 17.61
CA GLY A 394 -33.26 -47.26 18.27
C GLY A 394 -33.22 -46.36 19.51
N ASN A 395 -34.38 -46.01 20.06
CA ASN A 395 -34.53 -45.25 21.30
C ASN A 395 -33.72 -43.93 21.37
N SER A 396 -33.63 -43.21 20.25
CA SER A 396 -32.87 -41.95 20.15
C SER A 396 -31.40 -42.04 20.56
N THR A 397 -30.80 -43.23 20.39
CA THR A 397 -29.42 -43.48 20.80
C THR A 397 -28.45 -42.86 19.81
N ILE A 398 -27.48 -42.10 20.33
CA ILE A 398 -26.31 -41.58 19.63
C ILE A 398 -25.10 -42.37 20.08
N LYS A 399 -24.24 -42.77 19.15
CA LYS A 399 -22.96 -43.43 19.40
C LYS A 399 -21.86 -42.71 18.62
N ILE A 400 -20.77 -42.39 19.29
CA ILE A 400 -19.63 -41.67 18.73
C ILE A 400 -18.44 -42.60 18.67
N TYR A 401 -17.81 -42.69 17.50
CA TYR A 401 -16.58 -43.44 17.27
C TYR A 401 -15.44 -42.48 16.99
N ASP A 402 -14.30 -42.71 17.63
CA ASP A 402 -13.05 -42.02 17.35
C ASP A 402 -12.66 -42.22 15.89
N GLY A 403 -12.47 -41.12 15.16
CA GLY A 403 -12.10 -41.14 13.75
C GLY A 403 -10.72 -41.71 13.49
N LYS A 404 -9.83 -41.67 14.48
CA LYS A 404 -8.46 -42.17 14.40
C LYS A 404 -8.35 -43.64 14.77
N THR A 405 -9.04 -44.07 15.84
CA THR A 405 -8.89 -45.44 16.38
C THR A 405 -10.11 -46.35 16.13
N LEU A 406 -11.25 -45.78 15.72
CA LEU A 406 -12.56 -46.45 15.66
C LEU A 406 -13.05 -46.97 17.02
N GLY A 407 -12.44 -46.55 18.13
CA GLY A 407 -12.92 -46.82 19.48
C GLY A 407 -14.21 -46.04 19.77
N VAL A 408 -15.07 -46.56 20.64
CA VAL A 408 -16.28 -45.81 21.06
C VAL A 408 -15.88 -44.71 22.05
N ILE A 409 -16.14 -43.45 21.71
CA ILE A 409 -15.93 -42.29 22.59
C ILE A 409 -17.09 -42.18 23.58
N ALA A 410 -18.32 -42.19 23.08
CA ALA A 410 -19.52 -41.98 23.89
C ALA A 410 -20.73 -42.71 23.32
N THR A 411 -21.71 -42.97 24.20
CA THR A 411 -23.05 -43.42 23.83
C THR A 411 -24.07 -42.79 24.78
N PHE A 412 -25.09 -42.14 24.24
CA PHE A 412 -26.13 -41.48 25.04
C PHE A 412 -27.48 -41.43 24.31
N GLN A 413 -28.54 -41.08 25.03
CA GLN A 413 -29.88 -40.87 24.45
C GLN A 413 -30.18 -39.36 24.36
N ALA A 414 -30.44 -38.85 23.15
CA ALA A 414 -30.71 -37.42 22.97
C ALA A 414 -32.12 -37.02 23.47
N TYR A 415 -33.08 -37.93 23.35
CA TYR A 415 -34.49 -37.72 23.68
C TYR A 415 -35.05 -38.91 24.46
N GLY A 416 -35.21 -38.75 25.77
CA GLY A 416 -35.77 -39.79 26.64
C GLY A 416 -37.18 -40.19 26.21
N GLY A 417 -37.43 -41.50 26.11
CA GLY A 417 -38.74 -42.06 25.74
C GLY A 417 -39.13 -41.90 24.26
N TYR A 418 -38.30 -41.26 23.44
CA TYR A 418 -38.53 -41.14 22.01
C TYR A 418 -37.85 -42.29 21.26
N ASN A 419 -38.64 -43.07 20.51
CA ASN A 419 -38.15 -44.22 19.76
C ASN A 419 -38.10 -43.99 18.23
N GLY A 420 -38.25 -42.75 17.79
CA GLY A 420 -38.12 -42.39 16.38
C GLY A 420 -36.67 -42.13 15.96
N ALA A 421 -36.50 -41.77 14.69
CA ALA A 421 -35.19 -41.44 14.14
C ALA A 421 -34.67 -40.12 14.73
N VAL A 422 -33.36 -39.98 14.86
CA VAL A 422 -32.72 -38.70 15.20
C VAL A 422 -31.83 -38.28 14.04
N ASN A 423 -32.01 -37.07 13.51
CA ASN A 423 -31.04 -36.46 12.60
C ASN A 423 -29.94 -35.79 13.44
N VAL A 424 -28.72 -35.82 12.92
CA VAL A 424 -27.50 -35.47 13.66
C VAL A 424 -26.62 -34.62 12.76
N ALA A 425 -26.02 -33.58 13.34
CA ALA A 425 -25.05 -32.68 12.74
C ALA A 425 -23.90 -32.41 13.72
N ALA A 426 -22.80 -31.81 13.26
CA ALA A 426 -21.63 -31.56 14.09
C ALA A 426 -20.93 -30.24 13.75
N GLY A 427 -20.72 -29.39 14.75
CA GLY A 427 -20.02 -28.11 14.59
C GLY A 427 -19.68 -27.52 15.95
N ASP A 428 -18.65 -26.67 16.01
CA ASP A 428 -18.22 -26.04 17.26
C ASP A 428 -19.11 -24.80 17.58
N LEU A 429 -20.08 -24.96 18.48
CA LEU A 429 -21.11 -23.94 18.77
C LEU A 429 -20.67 -22.97 19.88
N ASN A 430 -19.61 -23.31 20.63
CA ASN A 430 -19.14 -22.55 21.79
C ASN A 430 -17.67 -22.11 21.66
N ASN A 431 -17.02 -22.44 20.54
CA ASN A 431 -15.63 -22.14 20.18
C ASN A 431 -14.63 -22.69 21.21
N ASP A 432 -14.91 -23.90 21.75
CA ASP A 432 -14.01 -24.60 22.67
C ASP A 432 -12.98 -25.50 21.97
N GLY A 433 -13.06 -25.59 20.63
CA GLY A 433 -12.15 -26.37 19.79
C GLY A 433 -12.55 -27.83 19.62
N TYR A 434 -13.72 -28.23 20.14
CA TYR A 434 -14.34 -29.54 19.97
C TYR A 434 -15.62 -29.38 19.14
N ALA A 435 -15.89 -30.31 18.23
CA ALA A 435 -17.15 -30.35 17.52
C ALA A 435 -18.27 -30.75 18.48
N ASP A 436 -19.33 -29.94 18.55
CA ASP A 436 -20.52 -30.23 19.33
C ASP A 436 -21.52 -31.06 18.52
N ILE A 437 -22.29 -31.89 19.22
CA ILE A 437 -23.27 -32.78 18.61
C ILE A 437 -24.64 -32.11 18.60
N ILE A 438 -25.17 -31.83 17.42
CA ILE A 438 -26.51 -31.27 17.27
C ILE A 438 -27.45 -32.38 16.83
N THR A 439 -28.60 -32.46 17.47
CA THR A 439 -29.60 -33.51 17.26
C THR A 439 -30.98 -32.90 17.04
N ALA A 440 -31.77 -33.57 16.22
CA ALA A 440 -33.14 -33.17 15.95
C ALA A 440 -34.05 -34.40 15.75
N PRO A 441 -35.30 -34.41 16.27
CA PRO A 441 -36.22 -35.51 16.05
C PRO A 441 -36.59 -35.63 14.58
N GLY A 442 -36.56 -36.85 14.04
CA GLY A 442 -36.97 -37.14 12.67
C GLY A 442 -38.48 -37.18 12.50
N SER A 443 -38.92 -37.53 11.28
CA SER A 443 -40.35 -37.65 10.92
C SER A 443 -41.17 -38.45 11.95
N LEU A 444 -42.41 -38.02 12.22
CA LEU A 444 -43.31 -38.59 13.24
C LEU A 444 -42.81 -38.41 14.69
N GLY A 445 -41.88 -37.47 14.91
CA GLY A 445 -41.49 -37.02 16.24
C GLY A 445 -42.57 -36.18 16.93
N PRO A 446 -42.62 -36.15 18.27
CA PRO A 446 -43.62 -35.37 19.01
C PRO A 446 -43.34 -33.86 19.00
N THR A 447 -42.18 -33.42 18.50
CA THR A 447 -41.71 -32.03 18.62
C THR A 447 -40.61 -31.68 17.61
N SER A 448 -40.41 -30.39 17.38
CA SER A 448 -39.30 -29.76 16.64
C SER A 448 -38.10 -29.39 17.54
N ASN A 449 -37.99 -29.98 18.73
CA ASN A 449 -36.97 -29.61 19.71
C ASN A 449 -35.56 -30.04 19.26
N VAL A 450 -34.76 -29.10 18.79
CA VAL A 450 -33.34 -29.29 18.47
C VAL A 450 -32.53 -29.18 19.76
N LYS A 451 -31.61 -30.13 19.96
CA LYS A 451 -30.67 -30.12 21.09
C LYS A 451 -29.23 -30.14 20.61
N ALA A 452 -28.37 -29.33 21.21
CA ALA A 452 -26.93 -29.38 21.03
C ALA A 452 -26.25 -29.84 22.33
N PHE A 453 -25.30 -30.75 22.21
CA PHE A 453 -24.51 -31.33 23.30
C PHE A 453 -23.03 -31.02 23.06
N SER A 454 -22.33 -30.55 24.10
CA SER A 454 -20.91 -30.25 24.00
C SER A 454 -20.11 -31.50 23.65
N GLY A 455 -19.23 -31.41 22.65
CA GLY A 455 -18.32 -32.50 22.29
C GLY A 455 -17.36 -32.86 23.42
N LEU A 456 -16.87 -31.83 24.12
CA LEU A 456 -15.90 -31.95 25.21
C LEU A 456 -16.42 -32.73 26.43
N ASN A 457 -17.68 -32.52 26.83
CA ASN A 457 -18.18 -33.02 28.12
C ASN A 457 -19.65 -33.50 28.13
N GLY A 458 -20.33 -33.47 26.98
CA GLY A 458 -21.71 -33.92 26.82
C GLY A 458 -22.77 -33.00 27.45
N GLN A 459 -22.40 -31.83 27.98
CA GLN A 459 -23.37 -30.88 28.54
C GLN A 459 -24.30 -30.34 27.46
N ILE A 460 -25.58 -30.11 27.80
CA ILE A 460 -26.52 -29.50 26.87
C ILE A 460 -26.15 -28.02 26.70
N LEU A 461 -25.76 -27.65 25.48
CA LEU A 461 -25.48 -26.27 25.10
C LEU A 461 -26.78 -25.56 24.71
N ARG A 462 -27.65 -26.21 23.94
CA ARG A 462 -28.90 -25.64 23.43
C ARG A 462 -30.04 -26.65 23.50
N SER A 463 -31.25 -26.16 23.77
CA SER A 463 -32.49 -26.92 23.57
C SER A 463 -33.62 -25.93 23.24
N PHE A 464 -34.16 -26.00 22.04
CA PHE A 464 -35.18 -25.06 21.56
C PHE A 464 -36.06 -25.66 20.47
N LEU A 465 -37.24 -25.09 20.26
CA LEU A 465 -38.15 -25.48 19.17
C LEU A 465 -37.75 -24.74 17.88
N ALA A 466 -37.30 -25.46 16.85
CA ALA A 466 -36.97 -24.83 15.56
C ALA A 466 -38.22 -24.36 14.79
N TYR A 467 -39.33 -25.08 14.96
CA TYR A 467 -40.64 -24.80 14.35
C TYR A 467 -41.73 -24.70 15.41
N ALA A 468 -42.92 -24.23 15.02
CA ALA A 468 -44.03 -23.96 15.92
C ALA A 468 -44.30 -25.14 16.89
N PRO A 469 -44.76 -24.87 18.12
CA PRO A 469 -45.16 -25.91 19.05
C PRO A 469 -46.15 -26.91 18.42
N GLY A 470 -45.97 -28.20 18.69
CA GLY A 470 -46.79 -29.25 18.08
C GLY A 470 -46.40 -29.64 16.64
N TYR A 471 -45.32 -29.07 16.09
CA TYR A 471 -44.76 -29.52 14.82
C TYR A 471 -44.23 -30.97 14.92
N THR A 472 -44.71 -31.84 14.01
CA THR A 472 -44.39 -33.29 13.98
C THR A 472 -43.76 -33.77 12.67
N GLY A 473 -43.48 -32.85 11.73
CA GLY A 473 -42.93 -33.16 10.41
C GLY A 473 -41.47 -33.62 10.41
N GLY A 474 -40.82 -33.68 11.58
CA GLY A 474 -39.40 -33.98 11.74
C GLY A 474 -38.49 -32.86 11.26
N VAL A 475 -37.28 -32.80 11.80
CA VAL A 475 -36.32 -31.72 11.53
C VAL A 475 -35.02 -32.33 11.03
N THR A 476 -34.58 -31.93 9.84
CA THR A 476 -33.20 -32.11 9.38
C THR A 476 -32.38 -30.94 9.90
N VAL A 477 -31.12 -31.18 10.22
CA VAL A 477 -30.26 -30.21 10.90
C VAL A 477 -28.88 -30.24 10.26
N ALA A 478 -28.16 -29.12 10.18
CA ALA A 478 -26.76 -28.98 9.78
C ALA A 478 -26.07 -27.88 10.58
N ALA A 479 -24.75 -27.80 10.53
CA ALA A 479 -23.93 -26.85 11.25
C ALA A 479 -22.88 -26.17 10.36
N GLY A 480 -22.75 -24.87 10.48
CA GLY A 480 -21.72 -24.09 9.78
C GLY A 480 -21.81 -22.62 10.14
N ASP A 481 -20.66 -21.92 10.19
CA ASP A 481 -20.57 -20.49 10.50
C ASP A 481 -21.08 -19.66 9.31
N VAL A 482 -22.38 -19.34 9.28
CA VAL A 482 -23.00 -18.65 8.12
C VAL A 482 -22.88 -17.14 8.22
N ASN A 483 -22.59 -16.59 9.41
CA ASN A 483 -22.51 -15.16 9.68
C ASN A 483 -21.08 -14.64 9.90
N GLY A 484 -20.08 -15.53 9.93
CA GLY A 484 -18.67 -15.20 10.07
C GLY A 484 -18.27 -14.78 11.49
N ASP A 485 -19.04 -15.15 12.51
CA ASP A 485 -18.76 -14.79 13.90
C ASP A 485 -17.79 -15.76 14.60
N GLY A 486 -17.40 -16.83 13.91
CA GLY A 486 -16.47 -17.85 14.40
C GLY A 486 -17.12 -18.98 15.19
N PHE A 487 -18.43 -18.95 15.41
CA PHE A 487 -19.21 -20.05 15.98
C PHE A 487 -19.97 -20.77 14.87
N ALA A 488 -20.07 -22.09 14.92
CA ALA A 488 -20.92 -22.82 13.98
C ALA A 488 -22.41 -22.52 14.28
N ASP A 489 -23.17 -22.13 13.26
CA ASP A 489 -24.60 -21.89 13.36
C ASP A 489 -25.40 -23.16 13.12
N ILE A 490 -26.63 -23.24 13.64
CA ILE A 490 -27.53 -24.38 13.45
C ILE A 490 -28.50 -24.08 12.30
N ILE A 491 -28.40 -24.84 11.21
CA ILE A 491 -29.32 -24.81 10.07
C ILE A 491 -30.36 -25.91 10.23
N THR A 492 -31.63 -25.61 10.00
CA THR A 492 -32.73 -26.59 10.11
C THR A 492 -33.65 -26.57 8.90
N GLY A 493 -34.20 -27.74 8.57
CA GLY A 493 -35.16 -27.95 7.49
C GLY A 493 -36.31 -28.88 7.90
N PRO A 494 -37.56 -28.65 7.43
CA PRO A 494 -38.68 -29.56 7.65
C PRO A 494 -38.44 -30.88 6.91
N GLN A 495 -38.53 -32.02 7.59
CA GLN A 495 -38.16 -33.30 6.97
C GLN A 495 -39.26 -33.84 6.04
N VAL A 496 -40.54 -33.87 6.44
CA VAL A 496 -41.64 -34.39 5.61
C VAL A 496 -42.90 -33.52 5.69
N ALA A 497 -43.75 -33.63 4.65
CA ALA A 497 -45.13 -33.12 4.60
C ALA A 497 -45.27 -31.62 4.96
N ASN A 498 -44.25 -30.82 4.67
CA ASN A 498 -44.20 -29.41 5.01
C ASN A 498 -43.46 -28.62 3.93
N PRO A 499 -43.74 -27.31 3.82
CA PRO A 499 -42.97 -26.40 2.98
C PRO A 499 -41.46 -26.45 3.28
N PRO A 500 -40.57 -26.20 2.31
CA PRO A 500 -39.12 -26.29 2.45
C PRO A 500 -38.52 -25.06 3.17
N HIS A 501 -39.02 -24.77 4.38
CA HIS A 501 -38.68 -23.57 5.14
C HIS A 501 -37.39 -23.76 5.94
N VAL A 502 -36.28 -23.31 5.38
CA VAL A 502 -34.98 -23.29 6.07
C VAL A 502 -35.00 -22.21 7.15
N LYS A 503 -34.52 -22.57 8.35
CA LYS A 503 -34.21 -21.61 9.41
C LYS A 503 -32.80 -21.81 9.92
N VAL A 504 -32.10 -20.71 10.13
CA VAL A 504 -30.74 -20.69 10.66
C VAL A 504 -30.76 -19.98 12.02
N PHE A 505 -30.10 -20.57 13.01
CA PHE A 505 -30.01 -20.08 14.38
C PHE A 505 -28.55 -19.92 14.78
N SER A 506 -28.22 -18.83 15.46
CA SER A 506 -26.87 -18.62 15.99
C SER A 506 -26.49 -19.77 16.92
N GLY A 507 -25.34 -20.39 16.68
CA GLY A 507 -24.81 -21.42 17.57
C GLY A 507 -24.58 -20.90 18.97
N GLN A 508 -24.08 -19.68 19.09
CA GLN A 508 -23.75 -19.02 20.34
C GLN A 508 -24.98 -18.61 21.18
N SER A 509 -26.01 -18.04 20.55
CA SER A 509 -27.14 -17.44 21.30
C SER A 509 -28.48 -18.15 21.12
N GLY A 510 -28.61 -19.00 20.09
CA GLY A 510 -29.86 -19.62 19.69
C GLY A 510 -30.85 -18.68 18.99
N THR A 511 -30.48 -17.42 18.72
CA THR A 511 -31.36 -16.47 18.01
C THR A 511 -31.44 -16.80 16.53
N THR A 512 -32.60 -16.62 15.92
CA THR A 512 -32.77 -16.78 14.46
C THR A 512 -31.93 -15.77 13.69
N LEU A 513 -31.03 -16.26 12.84
CA LEU A 513 -30.24 -15.45 11.90
C LEU A 513 -30.95 -15.32 10.56
N GLN A 514 -31.53 -16.42 10.06
CA GLN A 514 -32.14 -16.47 8.72
C GLN A 514 -33.39 -17.35 8.69
N SER A 515 -34.26 -17.06 7.73
CA SER A 515 -35.53 -17.76 7.53
C SER A 515 -36.01 -17.58 6.08
N PHE A 516 -35.98 -18.64 5.27
CA PHE A 516 -36.32 -18.58 3.84
C PHE A 516 -36.81 -19.92 3.29
N TYR A 517 -37.49 -19.89 2.13
CA TYR A 517 -37.88 -21.12 1.43
C TYR A 517 -36.82 -21.51 0.39
N ALA A 518 -36.29 -22.73 0.46
CA ALA A 518 -35.27 -23.22 -0.48
C ALA A 518 -35.83 -23.56 -1.87
N TYR A 519 -37.12 -23.90 -1.93
CA TYR A 519 -37.87 -24.14 -3.17
C TYR A 519 -39.21 -23.38 -3.10
N SER A 520 -40.10 -23.60 -4.07
CA SER A 520 -41.46 -23.06 -4.00
C SER A 520 -42.14 -23.43 -2.68
N ALA A 521 -42.79 -22.47 -2.02
CA ALA A 521 -43.55 -22.72 -0.79
C ALA A 521 -44.74 -23.68 -1.00
N ALA A 522 -45.15 -23.92 -2.25
CA ALA A 522 -46.17 -24.91 -2.61
C ALA A 522 -45.62 -26.36 -2.62
N PHE A 523 -44.30 -26.54 -2.65
CA PHE A 523 -43.70 -27.87 -2.50
C PHE A 523 -43.80 -28.30 -1.03
N ASN A 524 -44.40 -29.46 -0.76
CA ASN A 524 -44.64 -29.94 0.61
C ASN A 524 -43.88 -31.24 0.93
N GLY A 525 -42.84 -31.58 0.17
CA GLY A 525 -42.07 -32.82 0.39
C GLY A 525 -41.11 -32.76 1.58
N GLY A 526 -40.73 -31.56 2.04
CA GLY A 526 -39.64 -31.37 2.99
C GLY A 526 -38.25 -31.44 2.34
N ILE A 527 -37.21 -31.24 3.14
CA ILE A 527 -35.82 -31.07 2.69
C ILE A 527 -34.80 -31.73 3.64
N PHE A 528 -33.66 -32.07 3.08
CA PHE A 528 -32.41 -32.29 3.81
C PHE A 528 -31.52 -31.06 3.66
N VAL A 529 -30.76 -30.73 4.70
CA VAL A 529 -29.84 -29.58 4.73
C VAL A 529 -28.42 -30.08 4.99
N ALA A 530 -27.44 -29.40 4.41
CA ALA A 530 -26.01 -29.55 4.68
C ALA A 530 -25.36 -28.16 4.58
N ALA A 531 -24.24 -27.95 5.26
CA ALA A 531 -23.51 -26.69 5.24
C ALA A 531 -22.01 -26.87 5.02
N GLY A 532 -21.39 -25.88 4.38
CA GLY A 532 -19.95 -25.84 4.10
C GLY A 532 -19.61 -24.65 3.22
N ASP A 533 -18.40 -24.11 3.31
CA ASP A 533 -17.97 -22.98 2.47
C ASP A 533 -17.67 -23.45 1.04
N PHE A 534 -18.71 -23.63 0.24
CA PHE A 534 -18.59 -24.20 -1.10
C PHE A 534 -17.96 -23.24 -2.11
N ASN A 535 -17.93 -21.94 -1.81
CA ASN A 535 -17.47 -20.90 -2.72
C ASN A 535 -16.12 -20.26 -2.29
N GLY A 536 -15.65 -20.53 -1.08
CA GLY A 536 -14.38 -20.05 -0.52
C GLY A 536 -14.41 -18.61 -0.03
N ASP A 537 -15.58 -18.06 0.33
CA ASP A 537 -15.73 -16.68 0.82
C ASP A 537 -15.52 -16.53 2.33
N GLY A 538 -15.30 -17.65 3.03
CA GLY A 538 -15.09 -17.70 4.47
C GLY A 538 -16.36 -17.89 5.29
N PHE A 539 -17.55 -17.90 4.66
CA PHE A 539 -18.84 -18.18 5.28
C PHE A 539 -19.35 -19.55 4.85
N ALA A 540 -19.94 -20.31 5.77
CA ALA A 540 -20.54 -21.59 5.41
C ALA A 540 -21.79 -21.37 4.55
N ASP A 541 -21.83 -21.95 3.36
CA ASP A 541 -22.98 -21.95 2.47
C ASP A 541 -23.99 -23.05 2.82
N ILE A 542 -25.21 -22.95 2.30
CA ILE A 542 -26.30 -23.89 2.62
C ILE A 542 -26.71 -24.66 1.36
N ALA A 543 -26.55 -25.98 1.41
CA ALA A 543 -27.07 -26.90 0.41
C ALA A 543 -28.36 -27.58 0.92
N THR A 544 -29.39 -27.60 0.08
CA THR A 544 -30.64 -28.30 0.35
C THR A 544 -30.93 -29.36 -0.70
N GLY A 545 -31.44 -30.51 -0.27
CA GLY A 545 -31.95 -31.56 -1.14
C GLY A 545 -33.44 -31.78 -0.92
N ALA A 546 -34.24 -31.79 -2.00
CA ALA A 546 -35.67 -32.04 -1.92
C ALA A 546 -35.94 -33.50 -1.49
N ASN A 547 -36.80 -33.71 -0.51
CA ASN A 547 -37.16 -35.06 -0.05
C ASN A 547 -38.19 -35.72 -1.01
N ALA A 548 -38.56 -36.97 -0.71
CA ALA A 548 -39.49 -37.79 -1.50
C ALA A 548 -40.79 -37.05 -1.84
N GLY A 549 -41.24 -37.20 -3.10
CA GLY A 549 -42.31 -36.39 -3.68
C GLY A 549 -41.79 -35.19 -4.48
N GLY A 550 -40.52 -34.82 -4.33
CA GLY A 550 -39.77 -33.94 -5.23
C GLY A 550 -38.80 -34.71 -6.12
N GLY A 551 -38.26 -34.03 -7.15
CA GLY A 551 -37.12 -34.56 -7.93
C GLY A 551 -35.83 -34.58 -7.11
N PRO A 552 -34.73 -35.20 -7.59
CA PRO A 552 -33.42 -35.18 -6.93
C PRO A 552 -32.73 -33.81 -7.05
N HIS A 553 -33.47 -32.74 -6.74
CA HIS A 553 -33.05 -31.36 -6.94
C HIS A 553 -32.27 -30.85 -5.75
N VAL A 554 -31.02 -30.44 -6.00
CA VAL A 554 -30.16 -29.76 -5.05
C VAL A 554 -30.17 -28.26 -5.35
N VAL A 555 -30.32 -27.45 -4.31
CA VAL A 555 -30.17 -25.99 -4.35
C VAL A 555 -29.10 -25.60 -3.36
N VAL A 556 -28.18 -24.74 -3.78
CA VAL A 556 -27.12 -24.18 -2.94
C VAL A 556 -27.27 -22.67 -2.91
N VAL A 557 -27.27 -22.08 -1.72
CA VAL A 557 -27.37 -20.64 -1.49
C VAL A 557 -26.24 -20.16 -0.60
N SER A 558 -25.87 -18.90 -0.74
CA SER A 558 -24.84 -18.28 0.11
C SER A 558 -25.32 -18.21 1.56
N GLY A 559 -24.45 -18.61 2.48
CA GLY A 559 -24.70 -18.47 3.92
C GLY A 559 -24.79 -17.01 4.35
N ALA A 560 -23.90 -16.16 3.85
CA ALA A 560 -23.92 -14.73 4.17
C ALA A 560 -25.17 -14.02 3.63
N ASN A 561 -25.73 -14.49 2.49
CA ASN A 561 -26.95 -13.94 1.90
C ASN A 561 -27.77 -15.02 1.18
N PRO A 562 -28.86 -15.55 1.78
CA PRO A 562 -29.62 -16.67 1.21
C PRO A 562 -30.41 -16.30 -0.05
N LYS A 563 -30.41 -15.03 -0.48
CA LYS A 563 -30.95 -14.60 -1.77
C LYS A 563 -29.99 -14.88 -2.93
N VAL A 564 -28.71 -15.09 -2.65
CA VAL A 564 -27.69 -15.42 -3.65
C VAL A 564 -27.67 -16.93 -3.83
N LYS A 565 -28.01 -17.38 -5.04
CA LYS A 565 -27.99 -18.81 -5.39
C LYS A 565 -26.65 -19.16 -6.02
N LEU A 566 -25.93 -20.10 -5.41
CA LEU A 566 -24.65 -20.61 -5.88
C LEU A 566 -24.81 -21.80 -6.84
N GLY A 567 -25.90 -22.57 -6.68
CA GLY A 567 -26.12 -23.76 -7.47
C GLY A 567 -27.57 -24.23 -7.52
N SER A 568 -27.93 -24.90 -8.62
CA SER A 568 -29.26 -25.49 -8.83
C SER A 568 -29.19 -26.63 -9.84
N PHE A 569 -29.21 -27.87 -9.39
CA PHE A 569 -29.01 -29.02 -10.29
C PHE A 569 -29.75 -30.26 -9.83
N TYR A 570 -30.03 -31.17 -10.75
CA TYR A 570 -30.55 -32.50 -10.43
C TYR A 570 -29.38 -33.45 -10.24
N ALA A 571 -29.27 -34.05 -9.05
CA ALA A 571 -28.18 -34.94 -8.69
C ALA A 571 -28.27 -36.33 -9.37
N TYR A 572 -29.48 -36.69 -9.81
CA TYR A 572 -29.82 -37.92 -10.51
C TYR A 572 -30.82 -37.63 -11.63
N THR A 573 -31.25 -38.65 -12.37
CA THR A 573 -32.24 -38.50 -13.45
C THR A 573 -33.45 -37.71 -12.98
N GLN A 574 -33.82 -36.66 -13.70
CA GLN A 574 -34.86 -35.71 -13.29
C GLN A 574 -36.25 -36.34 -13.09
N SER A 575 -36.54 -37.46 -13.76
CA SER A 575 -37.78 -38.22 -13.59
C SER A 575 -37.85 -39.02 -12.28
N PHE A 576 -36.74 -39.18 -11.57
CA PHE A 576 -36.72 -39.81 -10.25
C PHE A 576 -37.41 -38.91 -9.23
N THR A 577 -38.33 -39.44 -8.43
CA THR A 577 -39.12 -38.66 -7.45
C THR A 577 -38.90 -39.11 -6.00
N GLY A 578 -37.89 -39.96 -5.78
CA GLY A 578 -37.49 -40.39 -4.44
C GLY A 578 -36.78 -39.32 -3.63
N GLY A 579 -36.47 -38.17 -4.24
CA GLY A 579 -35.73 -37.07 -3.63
C GLY A 579 -34.22 -37.30 -3.57
N VAL A 580 -33.51 -36.40 -2.89
CA VAL A 580 -32.06 -36.44 -2.70
C VAL A 580 -31.69 -36.01 -1.29
N ARG A 581 -30.76 -36.74 -0.69
CA ARG A 581 -30.10 -36.37 0.57
C ARG A 581 -28.79 -35.69 0.25
N VAL A 582 -28.45 -34.67 1.02
CA VAL A 582 -27.22 -33.89 0.87
C VAL A 582 -26.37 -34.01 2.12
N GLY A 583 -25.06 -34.04 1.93
CA GLY A 583 -24.05 -33.85 2.94
C GLY A 583 -22.89 -33.03 2.40
N ALA A 584 -22.04 -32.53 3.28
CA ALA A 584 -20.90 -31.70 2.92
C ALA A 584 -19.65 -32.21 3.65
N VAL A 585 -18.54 -32.33 2.94
CA VAL A 585 -17.26 -32.74 3.51
C VAL A 585 -16.13 -32.36 2.57
N ASP A 586 -15.06 -31.78 3.10
CA ASP A 586 -13.81 -31.59 2.37
C ASP A 586 -13.07 -32.93 2.26
N ILE A 587 -13.34 -33.66 1.17
CA ILE A 587 -12.78 -35.00 0.94
C ILE A 587 -11.36 -34.87 0.37
N ASN A 588 -11.07 -33.83 -0.41
CA ASN A 588 -9.78 -33.70 -1.09
C ASN A 588 -8.73 -32.91 -0.26
N GLY A 589 -9.15 -32.28 0.84
CA GLY A 589 -8.29 -31.50 1.74
C GLY A 589 -7.86 -30.15 1.18
N ASP A 590 -8.59 -29.60 0.21
CA ASP A 590 -8.27 -28.31 -0.41
C ASP A 590 -8.85 -27.09 0.33
N GLY A 591 -9.60 -27.33 1.41
CA GLY A 591 -10.25 -26.30 2.22
C GLY A 591 -11.63 -25.89 1.72
N VAL A 592 -12.11 -26.43 0.58
CA VAL A 592 -13.44 -26.21 0.03
C VAL A 592 -14.22 -27.53 0.09
N PRO A 593 -15.27 -27.64 0.94
CA PRO A 593 -16.04 -28.87 1.05
C PRO A 593 -16.70 -29.32 -0.27
N GLU A 594 -16.70 -30.61 -0.54
CA GLU A 594 -17.55 -31.19 -1.57
C GLU A 594 -18.98 -31.42 -1.08
N ILE A 595 -19.95 -31.33 -2.00
CA ILE A 595 -21.31 -31.78 -1.76
C ILE A 595 -21.42 -33.26 -2.11
N ILE A 596 -21.89 -34.06 -1.15
CA ILE A 596 -22.18 -35.47 -1.33
C ILE A 596 -23.69 -35.66 -1.40
N THR A 597 -24.15 -36.30 -2.46
CA THR A 597 -25.57 -36.58 -2.65
C THR A 597 -25.82 -38.08 -2.55
N GLY A 598 -26.92 -38.45 -1.89
CA GLY A 598 -27.43 -39.81 -1.84
C GLY A 598 -28.84 -39.88 -2.42
N ALA A 599 -29.09 -40.83 -3.32
CA ALA A 599 -30.43 -41.01 -3.86
C ALA A 599 -31.42 -41.42 -2.75
N GLY A 600 -32.61 -40.82 -2.79
CA GLY A 600 -33.71 -41.24 -1.91
C GLY A 600 -34.28 -42.60 -2.29
N VAL A 601 -35.49 -42.91 -1.82
CA VAL A 601 -36.10 -44.23 -2.04
C VAL A 601 -36.45 -44.44 -3.52
N GLY A 602 -36.02 -45.56 -4.11
CA GLY A 602 -36.49 -46.01 -5.43
C GLY A 602 -35.42 -46.24 -6.49
N ILE A 603 -34.22 -45.69 -6.32
CA ILE A 603 -33.01 -46.14 -7.02
C ILE A 603 -32.00 -46.57 -5.95
N GLY A 604 -31.08 -47.49 -6.30
CA GLY A 604 -30.14 -48.10 -5.33
C GLY A 604 -29.31 -47.07 -4.56
N PRO A 605 -28.41 -47.49 -3.66
CA PRO A 605 -27.61 -46.59 -2.81
C PRO A 605 -26.51 -45.88 -3.62
N LEU A 606 -26.93 -45.14 -4.65
CA LEU A 606 -26.14 -44.36 -5.57
C LEU A 606 -25.73 -43.08 -4.86
N VAL A 607 -24.44 -42.82 -4.93
CA VAL A 607 -23.78 -41.69 -4.31
C VAL A 607 -23.07 -40.91 -5.38
N THR A 608 -23.24 -39.60 -5.39
CA THR A 608 -22.53 -38.70 -6.32
C THR A 608 -21.85 -37.60 -5.53
N ARG A 609 -20.57 -37.36 -5.84
CA ARG A 609 -19.78 -36.26 -5.30
C ARG A 609 -19.78 -35.08 -6.27
N TRP A 610 -19.88 -33.87 -5.72
CA TRP A 610 -19.93 -32.63 -6.46
C TRP A 610 -18.94 -31.62 -5.87
N THR A 611 -18.24 -30.90 -6.74
CA THR A 611 -17.34 -29.80 -6.35
C THR A 611 -17.75 -28.52 -7.08
N LEU A 612 -17.45 -27.36 -6.51
CA LEU A 612 -17.54 -26.07 -7.19
C LEU A 612 -16.11 -25.58 -7.48
N PRO A 613 -15.61 -25.73 -8.72
CA PRO A 613 -14.26 -25.28 -9.04
C PRO A 613 -14.11 -23.77 -8.80
N SER A 614 -12.93 -23.34 -8.35
CA SER A 614 -12.65 -21.92 -8.11
C SER A 614 -12.96 -21.07 -9.34
N GLY A 615 -13.74 -20.00 -9.14
CA GLY A 615 -14.20 -19.10 -10.20
C GLY A 615 -15.30 -19.66 -11.11
N ALA A 616 -15.79 -20.88 -10.89
CA ALA A 616 -16.92 -21.45 -11.62
C ALA A 616 -18.25 -20.97 -11.05
N SER A 617 -19.28 -20.96 -11.91
CA SER A 617 -20.66 -20.63 -11.55
C SER A 617 -21.56 -21.86 -11.39
N ASN A 618 -21.01 -23.07 -11.53
CA ASN A 618 -21.78 -24.30 -11.52
C ASN A 618 -20.99 -25.45 -10.89
N PHE A 619 -21.68 -26.23 -10.05
CA PHE A 619 -21.17 -27.48 -9.50
C PHE A 619 -20.92 -28.52 -10.59
N LYS A 620 -19.85 -29.30 -10.43
CA LYS A 620 -19.44 -30.38 -11.32
C LYS A 620 -19.46 -31.70 -10.58
N GLN A 621 -20.02 -32.73 -11.21
CA GLN A 621 -19.91 -34.09 -10.73
C GLN A 621 -18.46 -34.55 -10.82
N VAL A 622 -17.93 -35.08 -9.72
CA VAL A 622 -16.59 -35.64 -9.62
C VAL A 622 -16.62 -37.12 -9.96
N ASP A 623 -17.44 -37.89 -9.24
CA ASP A 623 -17.61 -39.33 -9.42
C ASP A 623 -19.00 -39.80 -8.94
N GLN A 624 -19.31 -41.06 -9.22
CA GLN A 624 -20.54 -41.71 -8.77
C GLN A 624 -20.31 -43.21 -8.53
N PHE A 625 -20.82 -43.74 -7.42
CA PHE A 625 -20.62 -45.14 -7.02
C PHE A 625 -21.77 -45.69 -6.17
N PHE A 626 -21.77 -47.01 -5.93
CA PHE A 626 -22.72 -47.69 -5.04
C PHE A 626 -22.07 -48.04 -3.70
N ALA A 627 -22.60 -47.48 -2.61
CA ALA A 627 -22.00 -47.58 -1.27
C ALA A 627 -22.09 -48.97 -0.60
N TYR A 628 -23.04 -49.81 -1.02
CA TYR A 628 -23.31 -51.12 -0.40
C TYR A 628 -23.17 -52.29 -1.39
N GLY A 629 -22.33 -52.12 -2.42
CA GLY A 629 -22.11 -53.09 -3.49
C GLY A 629 -23.22 -53.10 -4.57
N LYS A 630 -23.02 -53.92 -5.61
CA LYS A 630 -24.01 -54.14 -6.69
C LYS A 630 -25.13 -55.07 -6.20
N GLY A 631 -26.11 -54.53 -5.50
CA GLY A 631 -27.38 -55.22 -5.20
C GLY A 631 -28.45 -54.88 -6.25
N GLY A 632 -29.29 -55.85 -6.60
CA GLY A 632 -30.49 -55.58 -7.40
C GLY A 632 -31.44 -54.60 -6.68
N PRO A 633 -32.35 -53.94 -7.42
CA PRO A 633 -33.19 -52.82 -6.95
C PRO A 633 -34.04 -53.10 -5.69
N ASN A 634 -34.18 -54.37 -5.30
CA ASN A 634 -35.02 -54.80 -4.18
C ASN A 634 -34.26 -54.97 -2.85
N ASN A 635 -32.92 -54.89 -2.83
CA ASN A 635 -32.13 -55.26 -1.64
C ASN A 635 -31.54 -54.10 -0.83
N TYR A 636 -31.60 -52.85 -1.30
CA TYR A 636 -31.09 -51.71 -0.54
C TYR A 636 -31.89 -50.44 -0.82
N THR A 637 -32.80 -50.09 0.09
CA THR A 637 -33.56 -48.84 0.04
C THR A 637 -32.80 -47.71 0.75
N ALA A 638 -32.27 -46.79 -0.06
CA ALA A 638 -31.78 -45.43 0.25
C ALA A 638 -30.63 -45.30 1.27
N GLY A 639 -29.44 -44.90 0.83
CA GLY A 639 -28.36 -44.40 1.70
C GLY A 639 -28.62 -42.95 2.12
N THR A 640 -28.27 -42.58 3.35
CA THR A 640 -28.42 -41.24 3.93
C THR A 640 -27.05 -40.64 4.26
N PHE A 641 -26.78 -39.41 3.82
CA PHE A 641 -25.52 -38.69 4.08
C PHE A 641 -25.67 -37.58 5.14
N PRO A 642 -24.54 -37.22 5.80
CA PRO A 642 -24.44 -36.38 6.98
C PRO A 642 -24.62 -34.92 6.66
N SER A 643 -25.38 -34.23 7.49
CA SER A 643 -25.13 -32.83 7.71
C SER A 643 -23.92 -32.69 8.63
N VAL A 644 -22.89 -31.97 8.18
CA VAL A 644 -21.97 -31.29 9.10
C VAL A 644 -22.76 -30.13 9.64
#